data_AF-A0A356KYL3-F1
#
_entry.id   AF-A0A356KYL3-F1
#
_cell.length_a   1.000
_cell.length_b   1.000
_cell.length_c   1.000
_cell.angle_alpha   90.00
_cell.angle_beta   90.00
_cell.angle_gamma   90.00
#
_symmetry.space_group_name_H-M   'P 1'
#
loop_
_entity.id
_entity.type
_entity.pdbx_description
1 polymer ?
#
loop_
_entity_poly.entity_id
_entity_poly.type
_entity_poly.pdbx_seq_one_letter_code
_entity_poly.pdbx_strand_id
1 'polypeptide(L)'
;MHSITLAVLGLCAGWVVAGCDGGSSGGGGAPATSPTAAFGLEQRQIVSGLALPTSSSSGGSSGGGTLAPRQAFTRISFAQPIGITYLPDGSDRLVVIEQRGRALVFANDDAVSTSSVFLDISARVTSGGEEGLLGIAFDPDYRTSGYVYVHYSASGPRRSVISRFSTIATDRADPSSEVVLLEVNQPFSNHNGGMLAFGADRMLYVALGDGGSGGDPQGHGQNTQTLLGSILRIDPHGGTPYGIPADNPLVGQTGRDEIWAWGLRNPWRFSFDRQTGELYVGDVGQSTAEEVGLAARGDNLGWKVFEGAGAFDNPGGLSAASFRQPLVSYGRSLGATVVGGHVYRGTQGPALAGTYVYGDFVSGRVWALTRDSSGAVATNVQIGQIKSVTSFGETEGGELLAVSYDGSVWRIDASGGAPAPSSPSAFPRRLSDTGLFTNVQTLEPSAGVIEYEVNVSFWSDGAHKRRWLALPGSSQIGFSRDGDWTFPLGTVAVKHFELDTSSGRQRIETRVLYQSNANTWTGLSYRWNSAQTDADLVDAAGANVSVSPSNGAAFTYRIPSRNECARCHTAAAGHVLGLDTRQLNRTFAYSNGVTDNQLRAFDHVGLFSSSPGDAGALPSHPQLSDAGASDEARARAYLAVNCAQCHLPGGPAPGGLDLRATTANGATNLLDVAPSEGDLGLTNARRVAPGSKERSVLWERLRRSDATRMPPIGRAVTDSGAVDLIGRWIDGL
;
A
#
# COMPACT_ATOMS: atom_id res chain seq x y z
N MET A 1 33.43 -25.41 -58.01
CA MET A 1 33.09 -26.24 -56.81
C MET A 1 31.58 -26.12 -56.63
N HIS A 2 30.80 -26.92 -57.37
CA HIS A 2 30.02 -28.08 -56.88
C HIS A 2 29.18 -27.73 -55.63
N SER A 3 27.90 -27.34 -55.80
CA SER A 3 26.66 -28.17 -55.80
C SER A 3 26.04 -28.20 -54.39
N ILE A 4 24.90 -27.54 -54.07
CA ILE A 4 23.49 -27.79 -54.44
C ILE A 4 23.06 -29.26 -54.34
N THR A 5 22.12 -29.55 -53.42
CA THR A 5 21.04 -30.51 -53.67
C THR A 5 19.74 -30.10 -52.96
N LEU A 6 18.67 -30.02 -53.76
CA LEU A 6 17.25 -29.94 -53.46
C LEU A 6 16.63 -31.34 -53.62
N ALA A 7 15.54 -31.68 -52.92
CA ALA A 7 14.52 -32.68 -53.30
C ALA A 7 13.31 -32.50 -52.36
N VAL A 8 12.04 -32.29 -52.70
CA VAL A 8 11.15 -32.50 -53.87
C VAL A 8 10.70 -33.96 -54.13
N LEU A 9 9.37 -34.08 -54.31
CA LEU A 9 8.51 -35.18 -54.85
C LEU A 9 7.99 -36.23 -53.84
N GLY A 10 6.76 -36.73 -53.96
CA GLY A 10 5.75 -36.69 -55.04
C GLY A 10 4.37 -37.15 -54.51
N LEU A 11 3.20 -36.79 -55.07
CA LEU A 11 2.58 -36.97 -56.40
C LEU A 11 1.53 -38.11 -56.42
N CYS A 12 0.44 -37.83 -57.17
CA CYS A 12 -0.55 -38.74 -57.78
C CYS A 12 -1.65 -39.32 -56.86
N ALA A 13 -2.92 -39.47 -57.23
CA ALA A 13 -3.79 -39.19 -58.39
C ALA A 13 -5.24 -39.34 -57.84
N GLY A 14 -6.31 -38.64 -58.22
CA GLY A 14 -6.81 -38.31 -59.54
C GLY A 14 -7.68 -39.45 -60.08
N TRP A 15 -8.99 -39.48 -59.82
CA TRP A 15 -10.03 -40.07 -60.69
C TRP A 15 -11.40 -39.42 -60.45
N VAL A 16 -11.94 -38.83 -61.52
CA VAL A 16 -13.32 -38.40 -61.70
C VAL A 16 -14.06 -39.51 -62.45
N VAL A 17 -15.26 -39.88 -62.00
CA VAL A 17 -16.28 -40.49 -62.85
C VAL A 17 -17.64 -39.88 -62.50
N ALA A 18 -18.30 -39.31 -63.51
CA ALA A 18 -19.68 -38.87 -63.48
C ALA A 18 -20.63 -40.03 -63.83
N GLY A 19 -21.87 -40.00 -63.34
CA GLY A 19 -22.94 -40.90 -63.78
C GLY A 19 -24.24 -40.71 -63.02
N CYS A 20 -25.35 -40.63 -63.74
CA CYS A 20 -26.62 -40.00 -63.39
C CYS A 20 -27.62 -40.85 -62.56
N ASP A 21 -28.70 -40.15 -62.20
CA ASP A 21 -30.11 -40.58 -62.11
C ASP A 21 -30.70 -41.15 -60.81
N GLY A 22 -31.88 -40.61 -60.50
CA GLY A 22 -32.97 -41.39 -59.90
C GLY A 22 -33.40 -40.95 -58.50
N GLY A 23 -34.38 -40.04 -58.41
CA GLY A 23 -35.09 -39.79 -57.16
C GLY A 23 -36.02 -40.95 -56.78
N SER A 24 -36.18 -41.18 -55.48
CA SER A 24 -37.46 -41.58 -54.86
C SER A 24 -37.35 -41.50 -53.32
N SER A 25 -38.43 -40.99 -52.75
CA SER A 25 -38.78 -40.75 -51.36
C SER A 25 -38.61 -41.92 -50.38
N GLY A 26 -38.32 -41.61 -49.11
CA GLY A 26 -38.61 -42.52 -48.00
C GLY A 26 -37.95 -42.18 -46.66
N GLY A 27 -38.58 -41.31 -45.87
CA GLY A 27 -38.56 -41.28 -44.39
C GLY A 27 -37.26 -41.53 -43.64
N GLY A 28 -36.38 -40.52 -43.56
CA GLY A 28 -35.34 -40.45 -42.53
C GLY A 28 -35.88 -39.74 -41.28
N GLY A 29 -36.12 -40.49 -40.21
CA GLY A 29 -36.32 -39.91 -38.88
C GLY A 29 -35.12 -39.04 -38.53
N ALA A 30 -35.38 -37.77 -38.19
CA ALA A 30 -34.36 -36.90 -37.64
C ALA A 30 -33.74 -37.59 -36.41
N PRO A 31 -32.41 -37.61 -36.27
CA PRO A 31 -31.81 -38.04 -35.02
C PRO A 31 -32.37 -37.11 -33.94
N ALA A 32 -33.02 -37.69 -32.93
CA ALA A 32 -33.42 -36.96 -31.75
C ALA A 32 -32.17 -36.26 -31.22
N THR A 33 -32.14 -34.93 -31.33
CA THR A 33 -31.20 -34.11 -30.61
C THR A 33 -31.45 -34.41 -29.14
N SER A 34 -30.55 -35.16 -28.51
CA SER A 34 -30.48 -35.25 -27.06
C SER A 34 -30.63 -33.83 -26.53
N PRO A 35 -31.53 -33.55 -25.58
CA PRO A 35 -31.62 -32.21 -25.02
C PRO A 35 -30.23 -31.85 -24.49
N THR A 36 -29.62 -30.82 -25.07
CA THR A 36 -28.40 -30.22 -24.51
C THR A 36 -28.70 -29.94 -23.05
N ALA A 37 -27.91 -30.54 -22.15
CA ALA A 37 -28.14 -30.43 -20.72
C ALA A 37 -28.31 -28.96 -20.33
N ALA A 38 -29.46 -28.62 -19.73
CA ALA A 38 -29.78 -27.26 -19.31
C ALA A 38 -28.60 -26.65 -18.53
N PHE A 39 -28.31 -25.37 -18.76
CA PHE A 39 -27.20 -24.68 -18.10
C PHE A 39 -27.70 -23.97 -16.84
N GLY A 40 -26.83 -23.85 -15.84
CA GLY A 40 -27.15 -23.12 -14.62
C GLY A 40 -27.48 -21.64 -14.88
N LEU A 41 -26.81 -21.05 -15.88
CA LEU A 41 -27.08 -19.73 -16.41
C LEU A 41 -27.41 -19.88 -17.89
N GLU A 42 -28.56 -19.38 -18.35
CA GLU A 42 -28.99 -19.50 -19.76
C GLU A 42 -28.43 -18.37 -20.64
N GLN A 43 -28.26 -17.18 -20.08
CA GLN A 43 -27.76 -16.02 -20.82
C GLN A 43 -27.07 -15.03 -19.88
N ARG A 44 -26.04 -14.35 -20.39
CA ARG A 44 -25.37 -13.28 -19.66
C ARG A 44 -26.27 -12.07 -19.53
N GLN A 45 -26.59 -11.70 -18.30
CA GLN A 45 -27.25 -10.43 -17.99
C GLN A 45 -26.17 -9.35 -17.75
N ILE A 46 -26.34 -8.20 -18.41
CA ILE A 46 -25.42 -7.07 -18.25
C ILE A 46 -25.84 -6.29 -17.02
N VAL A 47 -24.90 -6.12 -16.09
CA VAL A 47 -25.12 -5.32 -14.89
C VAL A 47 -25.30 -3.85 -15.26
N SER A 48 -26.34 -3.23 -14.72
CA SER A 48 -26.61 -1.80 -14.86
C SER A 48 -27.01 -1.20 -13.50
N GLY A 49 -26.77 0.10 -13.32
CA GLY A 49 -27.21 0.82 -12.12
C GLY A 49 -26.39 0.58 -10.85
N LEU A 50 -25.18 0.01 -10.93
CA LEU A 50 -24.29 -0.02 -9.77
C LEU A 50 -23.77 1.39 -9.47
N ALA A 51 -24.00 1.87 -8.25
CA ALA A 51 -23.48 3.16 -7.79
C ALA A 51 -22.13 3.00 -7.08
N LEU A 52 -21.26 2.15 -7.62
CA LEU A 52 -19.88 2.02 -7.15
C LEU A 52 -18.98 2.92 -8.01
N PRO A 53 -18.03 3.69 -7.45
CA PRO A 53 -17.23 4.62 -8.22
C PRO A 53 -16.18 3.86 -9.05
N THR A 54 -16.60 3.34 -10.20
CA THR A 54 -15.75 2.79 -11.25
C THR A 54 -15.52 3.87 -12.30
N SER A 55 -14.30 3.95 -12.84
CA SER A 55 -13.93 4.91 -13.89
C SER A 55 -14.62 4.67 -15.25
N SER A 56 -15.67 3.85 -15.30
CA SER A 56 -16.33 3.39 -16.53
C SER A 56 -17.64 4.12 -16.89
N SER A 57 -18.00 5.23 -16.24
CA SER A 57 -19.13 6.05 -16.71
C SER A 57 -18.65 7.12 -17.71
N SER A 58 -18.80 6.80 -19.01
CA SER A 58 -18.76 7.79 -20.08
C SER A 58 -20.01 8.67 -20.01
N GLY A 59 -19.90 9.84 -19.37
CA GLY A 59 -20.98 10.82 -19.34
C GLY A 59 -20.60 12.11 -18.61
N GLY A 60 -20.39 13.19 -19.36
CA GLY A 60 -20.43 14.58 -18.86
C GLY A 60 -19.15 15.08 -18.19
N SER A 61 -18.45 15.98 -18.88
CA SER A 61 -17.24 16.65 -18.43
C SER A 61 -17.47 17.60 -17.24
N SER A 62 -16.73 17.37 -16.14
CA SER A 62 -16.16 18.43 -15.30
C SER A 62 -14.94 17.88 -14.55
N GLY A 63 -13.76 18.46 -14.78
CA GLY A 63 -12.46 17.84 -14.50
C GLY A 63 -12.04 17.76 -13.03
N GLY A 64 -11.43 16.63 -12.66
CA GLY A 64 -10.48 16.50 -11.56
C GLY A 64 -9.24 15.76 -12.10
N GLY A 65 -8.04 16.27 -11.87
CA GLY A 65 -6.79 15.62 -12.29
C GLY A 65 -6.30 14.59 -11.25
N THR A 66 -5.26 13.81 -11.57
CA THR A 66 -4.50 13.00 -10.60
C THR A 66 -3.01 13.35 -10.66
N LEU A 67 -2.31 13.16 -9.52
CA LEU A 67 -0.85 13.26 -9.45
C LEU A 67 -0.22 11.89 -9.76
N ALA A 68 0.85 11.87 -10.55
CA ALA A 68 1.62 10.66 -10.82
C ALA A 68 3.11 10.99 -11.00
N PRO A 69 4.03 10.14 -10.50
CA PRO A 69 5.45 10.34 -10.71
C PRO A 69 5.85 9.96 -12.15
N ARG A 70 6.65 10.83 -12.79
CA ARG A 70 7.30 10.59 -14.08
C ARG A 70 8.76 10.96 -13.97
N GLN A 71 9.65 10.09 -14.45
CA GLN A 71 11.07 10.42 -14.51
C GLN A 71 11.28 11.59 -15.46
N ALA A 72 12.02 12.59 -15.00
CA ALA A 72 12.33 13.82 -15.72
C ALA A 72 13.85 14.00 -15.82
N PHE A 73 14.27 14.97 -16.64
CA PHE A 73 15.70 15.31 -16.79
C PHE A 73 16.58 14.11 -17.16
N THR A 74 16.12 13.24 -18.07
CA THR A 74 16.75 11.93 -18.34
C THR A 74 18.12 12.00 -19.02
N ARG A 75 18.57 13.19 -19.42
CA ARG A 75 19.89 13.44 -20.03
C ARG A 75 20.94 13.92 -19.02
N ILE A 76 20.58 13.98 -17.74
CA ILE A 76 21.48 14.32 -16.64
C ILE A 76 21.27 13.33 -15.48
N SER A 77 22.30 13.13 -14.67
CA SER A 77 22.26 12.27 -13.49
C SER A 77 23.14 12.87 -12.40
N PHE A 78 22.79 12.61 -11.14
CA PHE A 78 23.45 13.18 -9.97
C PHE A 78 24.06 12.08 -9.09
N ALA A 79 25.14 12.38 -8.38
CA ALA A 79 25.80 11.43 -7.50
C ALA A 79 25.13 11.43 -6.10
N GLN A 80 24.36 10.40 -5.80
CA GLN A 80 23.71 10.22 -4.49
C GLN A 80 22.95 11.49 -4.04
N PRO A 81 22.01 11.99 -4.85
CA PRO A 81 21.28 13.21 -4.51
C PRO A 81 20.37 12.96 -3.32
N ILE A 82 20.32 13.93 -2.42
CA ILE A 82 19.50 13.84 -1.20
C ILE A 82 18.59 15.03 -1.00
N GLY A 83 18.56 16.00 -1.90
CA GLY A 83 17.60 17.11 -1.85
C GLY A 83 17.50 17.81 -3.20
N ILE A 84 16.34 18.44 -3.43
CA ILE A 84 16.08 19.25 -4.60
C ILE A 84 15.21 20.43 -4.21
N THR A 85 15.50 21.61 -4.74
CA THR A 85 14.70 22.82 -4.57
C THR A 85 14.90 23.75 -5.76
N TYR A 86 14.12 24.83 -5.84
CA TYR A 86 14.33 25.89 -6.83
C TYR A 86 15.33 26.93 -6.33
N LEU A 87 15.99 27.61 -7.26
CA LEU A 87 16.81 28.79 -7.02
C LEU A 87 15.89 30.02 -7.06
N PRO A 88 15.68 30.76 -5.96
CA PRO A 88 14.71 31.86 -5.89
C PRO A 88 15.18 33.16 -6.55
N ASP A 89 15.88 33.08 -7.69
CA ASP A 89 16.37 34.23 -8.46
C ASP A 89 15.43 34.65 -9.60
N GLY A 90 14.31 33.96 -9.78
CA GLY A 90 13.35 34.18 -10.87
C GLY A 90 13.74 33.54 -12.20
N SER A 91 14.81 32.71 -12.21
CA SER A 91 15.24 31.98 -13.40
C SER A 91 14.53 30.63 -13.58
N ASP A 92 13.71 30.22 -12.60
CA ASP A 92 13.12 28.88 -12.51
C ASP A 92 14.17 27.75 -12.55
N ARG A 93 15.43 28.01 -12.18
CA ARG A 93 16.46 26.97 -12.10
C ARG A 93 16.28 26.11 -10.86
N LEU A 94 16.80 24.88 -10.93
CA LEU A 94 16.75 23.91 -9.85
C LEU A 94 18.14 23.69 -9.26
N VAL A 95 18.19 23.38 -7.97
CA VAL A 95 19.39 23.02 -7.23
C VAL A 95 19.19 21.65 -6.62
N VAL A 96 20.09 20.71 -6.95
CA VAL A 96 20.18 19.37 -6.34
C VAL A 96 21.37 19.34 -5.41
N ILE A 97 21.19 18.80 -4.20
CA ILE A 97 22.29 18.54 -3.27
C ILE A 97 22.70 17.07 -3.32
N GLU A 98 24.00 16.86 -3.45
CA GLU A 98 24.66 15.56 -3.41
C GLU A 98 25.26 15.32 -2.02
N GLN A 99 25.04 14.12 -1.48
CA GLN A 99 25.42 13.77 -0.10
C GLN A 99 26.89 14.08 0.23
N ARG A 100 27.79 13.99 -0.76
CA ARG A 100 29.24 14.21 -0.60
C ARG A 100 29.66 15.67 -0.46
N GLY A 101 28.73 16.61 -0.35
CA GLY A 101 29.05 18.02 -0.08
C GLY A 101 29.04 18.94 -1.28
N ARG A 102 28.29 18.60 -2.34
CA ARG A 102 28.12 19.46 -3.51
C ARG A 102 26.66 19.83 -3.71
N ALA A 103 26.41 21.06 -4.14
CA ALA A 103 25.13 21.50 -4.68
C ALA A 103 25.33 21.84 -6.16
N LEU A 104 24.47 21.33 -7.02
CA LEU A 104 24.52 21.50 -8.47
C LEU A 104 23.28 22.24 -8.95
N VAL A 105 23.46 23.26 -9.80
CA VAL A 105 22.39 24.05 -10.40
C VAL A 105 22.20 23.69 -11.87
N PHE A 106 20.95 23.60 -12.32
CA PHE A 106 20.58 23.26 -13.69
C PHE A 106 19.24 23.87 -14.08
N ALA A 107 18.96 23.91 -15.39
CA ALA A 107 17.69 24.44 -15.91
C ALA A 107 16.52 23.50 -15.62
N ASN A 108 15.35 24.05 -15.29
CA ASN A 108 14.08 23.32 -15.18
C ASN A 108 13.50 22.96 -16.56
N ASP A 109 14.29 22.28 -17.38
CA ASP A 109 13.93 21.80 -18.71
C ASP A 109 14.24 20.31 -18.81
N ASP A 110 13.25 19.49 -19.17
CA ASP A 110 13.41 18.04 -19.33
C ASP A 110 14.49 17.67 -20.37
N ALA A 111 14.82 18.57 -21.30
CA ALA A 111 15.87 18.39 -22.31
C ALA A 111 17.29 18.72 -21.82
N VAL A 112 17.45 19.26 -20.61
CA VAL A 112 18.75 19.66 -20.03
C VAL A 112 19.70 18.48 -19.92
N SER A 113 20.97 18.69 -20.30
CA SER A 113 22.02 17.65 -20.26
C SER A 113 23.27 18.08 -19.48
N THR A 114 23.23 19.25 -18.84
CA THR A 114 24.38 19.81 -18.12
C THR A 114 23.94 20.50 -16.83
N SER A 115 24.75 20.39 -15.80
CA SER A 115 24.65 21.19 -14.56
C SER A 115 25.95 21.94 -14.30
N SER A 116 25.89 22.93 -13.43
CA SER A 116 27.06 23.66 -12.92
C SER A 116 27.15 23.50 -11.40
N VAL A 117 28.36 23.61 -10.86
CA VAL A 117 28.57 23.59 -9.40
C VAL A 117 28.09 24.90 -8.80
N PHE A 118 27.05 24.83 -7.98
CA PHE A 118 26.57 25.95 -7.19
C PHE A 118 27.42 26.15 -5.93
N LEU A 119 27.69 25.08 -5.19
CA LEU A 119 28.52 25.08 -3.99
C LEU A 119 29.29 23.76 -3.89
N ASP A 120 30.56 23.81 -3.52
CA ASP A 120 31.36 22.63 -3.18
C ASP A 120 32.06 22.83 -1.84
N ILE A 121 31.62 22.08 -0.84
CA ILE A 121 32.21 22.02 0.50
C ILE A 121 32.62 20.59 0.86
N SER A 122 32.80 19.72 -0.14
CA SER A 122 33.12 18.30 0.06
C SER A 122 34.33 18.06 0.97
N ALA A 123 35.30 18.96 0.98
CA ALA A 123 36.47 18.91 1.87
C ALA A 123 36.13 19.08 3.38
N ARG A 124 34.95 19.60 3.72
CA ARG A 124 34.47 19.83 5.10
C ARG A 124 33.44 18.79 5.54
N VAL A 125 32.85 18.07 4.59
CA VAL A 125 31.70 17.18 4.82
C VAL A 125 32.19 15.77 5.12
N THR A 126 31.70 15.22 6.23
CA THR A 126 31.73 13.77 6.46
C THR A 126 30.47 13.17 5.86
N SER A 127 30.60 12.22 4.94
CA SER A 127 29.48 11.66 4.18
C SER A 127 29.44 10.13 4.24
N GLY A 128 28.22 9.58 4.28
CA GLY A 128 27.96 8.13 4.27
C GLY A 128 26.89 7.76 5.29
N GLY A 129 26.10 6.73 5.00
CA GLY A 129 24.90 6.44 5.81
C GLY A 129 23.95 7.64 5.79
N GLU A 130 23.67 8.21 6.97
CA GLU A 130 22.86 9.41 7.13
C GLU A 130 23.69 10.71 7.26
N GLU A 131 25.02 10.62 7.23
CA GLU A 131 25.93 11.78 7.27
C GLU A 131 26.14 12.35 5.85
N GLY A 132 26.27 13.67 5.71
CA GLY A 132 26.54 14.33 4.43
C GLY A 132 26.22 15.83 4.42
N LEU A 133 26.06 16.42 3.23
CA LEU A 133 25.38 17.71 3.04
C LEU A 133 23.88 17.45 2.96
N LEU A 134 23.19 17.62 4.09
CA LEU A 134 21.85 17.08 4.31
C LEU A 134 20.71 18.01 3.92
N GLY A 135 20.95 19.32 3.92
CA GLY A 135 19.93 20.32 3.59
C GLY A 135 20.51 21.59 3.03
N ILE A 136 19.68 22.30 2.27
CA ILE A 136 19.94 23.62 1.72
C ILE A 136 18.67 24.46 1.80
N ALA A 137 18.80 25.72 2.19
CA ALA A 137 17.71 26.69 2.15
C ALA A 137 18.25 28.02 1.63
N PHE A 138 17.48 28.68 0.77
CA PHE A 138 17.80 30.01 0.29
C PHE A 138 17.11 31.04 1.16
N ASP A 139 17.82 32.13 1.41
CA ASP A 139 17.29 33.28 2.11
C ASP A 139 15.98 33.78 1.47
N PRO A 140 14.95 34.19 2.25
CA PRO A 140 13.71 34.70 1.66
C PRO A 140 13.91 35.94 0.77
N ASP A 141 14.99 36.72 0.98
CA ASP A 141 15.39 37.84 0.11
C ASP A 141 16.63 37.50 -0.73
N TYR A 142 16.83 36.23 -1.10
CA TYR A 142 18.00 35.71 -1.80
C TYR A 142 18.47 36.58 -2.99
N ARG A 143 17.54 37.14 -3.77
CA ARG A 143 17.84 38.05 -4.90
C ARG A 143 18.69 39.26 -4.50
N THR A 144 18.58 39.70 -3.26
CA THR A 144 19.29 40.85 -2.71
C THR A 144 20.39 40.45 -1.71
N SER A 145 20.13 39.45 -0.87
CA SER A 145 21.08 39.03 0.16
C SER A 145 22.19 38.13 -0.40
N GLY A 146 21.87 37.31 -1.41
CA GLY A 146 22.77 36.29 -1.92
C GLY A 146 23.10 35.20 -0.90
N TYR A 147 22.31 35.08 0.18
CA TYR A 147 22.60 34.14 1.27
C TYR A 147 21.98 32.77 1.03
N VAL A 148 22.77 31.73 1.28
CA VAL A 148 22.34 30.34 1.24
C VAL A 148 22.78 29.64 2.51
N TYR A 149 21.89 28.84 3.08
CA TYR A 149 22.08 28.14 4.34
C TYR A 149 22.18 26.64 4.06
N VAL A 150 23.08 25.96 4.74
CA VAL A 150 23.31 24.52 4.59
C VAL A 150 23.41 23.83 5.94
N HIS A 151 22.96 22.59 5.99
CA HIS A 151 23.14 21.68 7.12
C HIS A 151 24.03 20.54 6.66
N TYR A 152 25.19 20.35 7.28
CA TYR A 152 26.07 19.24 6.96
C TYR A 152 26.68 18.56 8.18
N SER A 153 27.12 17.32 8.00
CA SER A 153 27.84 16.55 9.02
C SER A 153 29.34 16.80 8.92
N ALA A 154 29.99 17.09 10.06
CA ALA A 154 31.43 17.25 10.18
C ALA A 154 32.01 16.27 11.20
N SER A 155 33.29 15.93 11.06
CA SER A 155 34.04 15.10 12.00
C SER A 155 35.09 15.93 12.76
N GLY A 156 35.58 15.39 13.88
CA GLY A 156 36.60 16.03 14.73
C GLY A 156 36.16 17.31 15.45
N PRO A 157 35.09 17.33 16.29
CA PRO A 157 34.25 16.20 16.70
C PRO A 157 33.08 15.94 15.74
N ARG A 158 32.41 14.77 15.88
CA ARG A 158 31.21 14.44 15.11
C ARG A 158 30.07 15.38 15.50
N ARG A 159 29.54 16.13 14.53
CA ARG A 159 28.52 17.16 14.76
C ARG A 159 27.74 17.51 13.50
N SER A 160 26.55 18.04 13.69
CA SER A 160 25.81 18.79 12.67
C SER A 160 26.27 20.25 12.70
N VAL A 161 26.49 20.83 11.52
CA VAL A 161 26.87 22.22 11.33
C VAL A 161 25.83 22.89 10.44
N ILE A 162 25.25 23.99 10.93
CA ILE A 162 24.37 24.87 10.18
C ILE A 162 25.20 26.11 9.84
N SER A 163 25.41 26.35 8.56
CA SER A 163 26.24 27.44 8.06
C SER A 163 25.51 28.28 7.02
N ARG A 164 25.89 29.56 6.92
CA ARG A 164 25.50 30.47 5.84
C ARG A 164 26.69 30.70 4.91
N PHE A 165 26.44 30.77 3.61
CA PHE A 165 27.37 31.19 2.56
C PHE A 165 26.79 32.35 1.76
N SER A 166 27.66 33.10 1.08
CA SER A 166 27.29 34.20 0.19
C SER A 166 27.58 33.84 -1.27
N THR A 167 26.72 34.30 -2.18
CA THR A 167 26.92 34.16 -3.63
C THR A 167 27.99 35.11 -4.16
N ILE A 168 28.82 34.62 -5.07
CA ILE A 168 29.79 35.40 -5.87
C ILE A 168 29.35 35.58 -7.31
N ALA A 169 28.32 34.84 -7.74
CA ALA A 169 27.62 35.02 -9.00
C ALA A 169 26.18 34.52 -8.82
N THR A 170 25.30 34.82 -9.79
CA THR A 170 23.87 34.45 -9.75
C THR A 170 23.63 32.96 -9.51
N ASP A 171 24.60 32.10 -9.82
CA ASP A 171 24.48 30.65 -9.74
C ASP A 171 25.68 29.97 -9.07
N ARG A 172 26.41 30.73 -8.25
CA ARG A 172 27.59 30.21 -7.56
C ARG A 172 27.77 30.86 -6.19
N ALA A 173 27.78 30.02 -5.16
CA ALA A 173 28.19 30.35 -3.80
C ALA A 173 29.72 30.29 -3.64
N ASP A 174 30.25 31.14 -2.78
CA ASP A 174 31.68 31.14 -2.43
C ASP A 174 31.94 30.23 -1.23
N PRO A 175 32.62 29.08 -1.39
CA PRO A 175 32.90 28.16 -0.29
C PRO A 175 33.87 28.74 0.76
N SER A 176 34.48 29.90 0.53
CA SER A 176 35.29 30.61 1.52
C SER A 176 34.49 31.62 2.37
N SER A 177 33.25 31.92 1.99
CA SER A 177 32.38 32.89 2.67
C SER A 177 31.60 32.34 3.86
N GLU A 178 31.99 31.16 4.35
CA GLU A 178 31.27 30.43 5.39
C GLU A 178 31.14 31.22 6.69
N VAL A 179 29.91 31.31 7.20
CA VAL A 179 29.61 31.75 8.56
C VAL A 179 28.85 30.63 9.26
N VAL A 180 29.50 29.99 10.22
CA VAL A 180 28.88 28.95 11.06
C VAL A 180 27.88 29.62 12.00
N LEU A 181 26.62 29.18 11.95
CA LEU A 181 25.55 29.67 12.80
C LEU A 181 25.41 28.82 14.04
N LEU A 182 25.33 27.50 13.87
CA LEU A 182 25.05 26.56 14.94
C LEU A 182 25.81 25.26 14.73
N GLU A 183 26.43 24.75 15.78
CA GLU A 183 27.05 23.43 15.82
C GLU A 183 26.41 22.58 16.93
N VAL A 184 25.98 21.36 16.59
CA VAL A 184 25.36 20.44 17.54
C VAL A 184 26.10 19.11 17.49
N ASN A 185 26.71 18.71 18.61
CA ASN A 185 27.42 17.44 18.71
C ASN A 185 26.46 16.27 18.47
N GLN A 186 26.91 15.31 17.66
CA GLN A 186 26.14 14.15 17.25
C GLN A 186 26.77 12.89 17.86
N PRO A 187 26.09 12.19 18.78
CA PRO A 187 26.69 11.07 19.47
C PRO A 187 26.88 9.82 18.59
N PHE A 188 26.02 9.64 17.58
CA PHE A 188 26.09 8.53 16.62
C PHE A 188 26.06 9.03 15.16
N SER A 189 26.33 8.14 14.21
CA SER A 189 26.40 8.45 12.76
C SER A 189 25.05 8.48 12.07
N ASN A 190 23.97 8.33 12.82
CA ASN A 190 22.60 8.25 12.30
C ASN A 190 21.68 9.14 13.13
N HIS A 191 20.48 9.36 12.61
CA HIS A 191 19.47 10.30 13.09
C HIS A 191 19.96 11.74 13.13
N ASN A 192 20.60 12.16 12.04
CA ASN A 192 21.14 13.52 11.93
C ASN A 192 20.09 14.55 11.49
N GLY A 193 18.89 14.11 11.07
CA GLY A 193 17.88 14.99 10.49
C GLY A 193 18.41 15.61 9.19
N GLY A 194 18.42 16.94 9.10
CA GLY A 194 19.13 17.62 8.02
C GLY A 194 18.32 18.65 7.23
N MET A 195 17.00 18.64 7.36
CA MET A 195 16.16 19.57 6.60
C MET A 195 16.29 21.01 7.14
N LEU A 196 16.37 21.95 6.20
CA LEU A 196 16.31 23.38 6.44
C LEU A 196 15.17 23.97 5.61
N ALA A 197 14.37 24.85 6.20
CA ALA A 197 13.44 25.69 5.44
C ALA A 197 13.16 27.00 6.17
N PHE A 198 12.81 28.02 5.39
CA PHE A 198 12.28 29.26 5.96
C PHE A 198 10.75 29.16 6.10
N GLY A 199 10.25 29.56 7.28
CA GLY A 199 8.82 29.76 7.48
C GLY A 199 8.34 31.06 6.85
N ALA A 200 7.02 31.25 6.78
CA ALA A 200 6.42 32.51 6.33
C ALA A 200 6.77 33.71 7.25
N ASP A 201 7.20 33.41 8.48
CA ASP A 201 7.74 34.34 9.47
C ASP A 201 9.21 34.74 9.21
N ARG A 202 9.82 34.23 8.13
CA ARG A 202 11.21 34.46 7.72
C ARG A 202 12.25 33.95 8.71
N MET A 203 11.86 33.03 9.59
CA MET A 203 12.79 32.35 10.49
C MET A 203 13.31 31.07 9.84
N LEU A 204 14.54 30.67 10.17
CA LEU A 204 15.13 29.43 9.71
C LEU A 204 14.74 28.30 10.65
N TYR A 205 14.09 27.28 10.09
CA TYR A 205 13.75 26.05 10.80
C TYR A 205 14.79 24.97 10.50
N VAL A 206 15.18 24.21 11.52
CA VAL A 206 16.25 23.21 11.44
C VAL A 206 15.77 21.90 12.06
N ALA A 207 15.87 20.80 11.31
CA ALA A 207 15.53 19.47 11.81
C ALA A 207 16.76 18.74 12.36
N LEU A 208 16.68 18.30 13.61
CA LEU A 208 17.68 17.45 14.27
C LEU A 208 17.01 16.20 14.84
N GLY A 209 17.49 15.02 14.46
CA GLY A 209 17.09 13.78 15.11
C GLY A 209 17.64 13.67 16.53
N ASP A 210 17.25 12.61 17.23
CA ASP A 210 17.65 12.31 18.62
C ASP A 210 19.16 12.04 18.80
N GLY A 211 19.92 12.03 17.70
CA GLY A 211 21.36 11.82 17.69
C GLY A 211 21.79 10.38 17.52
N GLY A 212 20.84 9.46 17.35
CA GLY A 212 21.08 8.14 16.77
C GLY A 212 21.08 6.97 17.73
N SER A 213 21.53 5.83 17.20
CA SER A 213 21.34 4.50 17.78
C SER A 213 19.87 4.08 17.91
N GLY A 214 19.64 2.81 18.25
CA GLY A 214 18.29 2.28 18.45
C GLY A 214 17.72 2.66 19.81
N GLY A 215 16.46 3.11 19.84
CA GLY A 215 15.71 3.33 21.09
C GLY A 215 16.15 4.55 21.91
N ASP A 216 16.80 5.54 21.27
CA ASP A 216 17.24 6.80 21.88
C ASP A 216 17.91 6.60 23.25
N PRO A 217 19.14 6.04 23.27
CA PRO A 217 19.82 5.67 24.50
C PRO A 217 20.24 6.88 25.35
N GLN A 218 20.29 8.09 24.75
CA GLN A 218 20.58 9.32 25.48
C GLN A 218 19.31 10.06 25.95
N GLY A 219 18.13 9.56 25.58
CA GLY A 219 16.84 10.12 26.00
C GLY A 219 16.62 11.53 25.50
N HIS A 220 17.11 11.84 24.30
CA HIS A 220 17.02 13.18 23.73
C HIS A 220 15.63 13.55 23.24
N GLY A 221 14.83 12.58 22.76
CA GLY A 221 13.51 12.87 22.18
C GLY A 221 12.59 13.66 23.11
N GLN A 222 12.59 13.35 24.41
CA GLN A 222 11.77 14.06 25.41
C GLN A 222 12.56 15.10 26.24
N ASN A 223 13.84 15.31 25.96
CA ASN A 223 14.70 16.18 26.77
C ASN A 223 14.92 17.54 26.09
N THR A 224 14.13 18.53 26.49
CA THR A 224 14.22 19.90 25.97
C THR A 224 15.49 20.67 26.40
N GLN A 225 16.39 20.07 27.19
CA GLN A 225 17.68 20.68 27.55
C GLN A 225 18.78 20.41 26.49
N THR A 226 18.51 19.57 25.50
CA THR A 226 19.34 19.38 24.30
C THR A 226 18.59 19.88 23.06
N LEU A 227 19.32 20.18 21.99
CA LEU A 227 18.75 20.55 20.69
C LEU A 227 18.37 19.32 19.84
N LEU A 228 18.82 18.13 20.23
CA LEU A 228 18.53 16.88 19.53
C LEU A 228 17.06 16.46 19.72
N GLY A 229 16.53 15.70 18.77
CA GLY A 229 15.15 15.20 18.77
C GLY A 229 14.10 16.30 18.59
N SER A 230 14.44 17.36 17.85
CA SER A 230 13.68 18.61 17.79
C SER A 230 13.66 19.25 16.39
N ILE A 231 12.64 20.07 16.15
CA ILE A 231 12.67 21.14 15.15
C ILE A 231 13.02 22.43 15.87
N LEU A 232 14.07 23.10 15.42
CA LEU A 232 14.49 24.40 15.91
C LEU A 232 13.90 25.52 15.06
N ARG A 233 13.82 26.73 15.62
CA ARG A 233 13.47 27.97 14.92
C ARG A 233 14.39 29.09 15.40
N ILE A 234 15.23 29.60 14.50
CA ILE A 234 16.20 30.66 14.78
C ILE A 234 16.04 31.84 13.82
N ASP A 235 16.49 33.02 14.23
CA ASP A 235 16.59 34.21 13.38
C ASP A 235 18.03 34.31 12.84
N PRO A 236 18.30 33.93 11.58
CA PRO A 236 19.65 34.00 11.03
C PRO A 236 20.12 35.44 10.71
N HIS A 237 19.25 36.43 10.84
CA HIS A 237 19.56 37.85 10.62
C HIS A 237 19.71 38.64 11.92
N GLY A 238 19.08 38.16 12.99
CA GLY A 238 19.22 38.69 14.34
C GLY A 238 20.53 38.24 14.99
N GLY A 239 21.09 39.06 15.89
CA GLY A 239 22.21 38.65 16.74
C GLY A 239 23.52 38.35 16.01
N THR A 240 24.45 37.68 16.70
CA THR A 240 25.73 37.21 16.16
C THR A 240 26.12 35.93 16.91
N PRO A 241 26.14 34.74 16.29
CA PRO A 241 25.95 34.49 14.86
C PRO A 241 24.47 34.37 14.40
N TYR A 242 23.51 34.22 15.32
CA TYR A 242 22.07 34.24 15.05
C TYR A 242 21.30 34.76 16.29
N GLY A 243 20.00 34.99 16.13
CA GLY A 243 19.08 35.48 17.15
C GLY A 243 18.02 34.44 17.51
N ILE A 244 17.43 34.62 18.68
CA ILE A 244 16.31 33.79 19.16
C ILE A 244 15.02 34.57 18.98
N PRO A 245 14.04 34.07 18.22
CA PRO A 245 12.72 34.68 18.17
C PRO A 245 12.09 34.69 19.57
N ALA A 246 11.69 35.87 20.05
CA ALA A 246 11.18 36.05 21.42
C ALA A 246 9.89 35.27 21.70
N ASP A 247 9.17 34.88 20.64
CA ASP A 247 7.96 34.08 20.70
C ASP A 247 8.22 32.57 20.59
N ASN A 248 9.47 32.08 20.62
CA ASN A 248 9.70 30.64 20.73
C ASN A 248 9.10 30.06 22.03
N PRO A 249 8.64 28.79 22.04
CA PRO A 249 7.85 28.22 23.14
C PRO A 249 8.61 28.10 24.45
N LEU A 250 9.94 27.99 24.42
CA LEU A 250 10.77 27.78 25.61
C LEU A 250 11.51 29.04 26.08
N VAL A 251 11.36 30.18 25.40
CA VAL A 251 11.96 31.44 25.84
C VAL A 251 11.43 31.81 27.23
N GLY A 252 12.35 31.95 28.18
CA GLY A 252 12.02 32.23 29.59
C GLY A 252 11.43 31.03 30.35
N GLN A 253 11.47 29.83 29.77
CA GLN A 253 11.07 28.57 30.38
C GLN A 253 12.29 27.65 30.57
N THR A 254 12.10 26.48 31.17
CA THR A 254 13.16 25.46 31.24
C THR A 254 13.29 24.75 29.89
N GLY A 255 14.47 24.86 29.27
CA GLY A 255 14.81 24.19 28.01
C GLY A 255 15.74 25.04 27.15
N ARG A 256 15.90 24.66 25.89
CA ARG A 256 16.64 25.43 24.87
C ARG A 256 15.71 26.37 24.14
N ASP A 257 16.05 27.65 24.10
CA ASP A 257 15.21 28.70 23.53
C ASP A 257 15.02 28.55 22.00
N GLU A 258 15.91 27.81 21.33
CA GLU A 258 15.85 27.49 19.90
C GLU A 258 14.71 26.52 19.54
N ILE A 259 14.21 25.72 20.49
CA ILE A 259 13.27 24.63 20.19
C ILE A 259 11.91 25.20 19.81
N TRP A 260 11.40 24.77 18.65
CA TRP A 260 10.03 25.01 18.20
C TRP A 260 9.09 23.86 18.55
N ALA A 261 9.55 22.63 18.32
CA ALA A 261 8.85 21.39 18.66
C ALA A 261 9.88 20.30 19.00
N TRP A 262 9.52 19.35 19.87
CA TRP A 262 10.40 18.24 20.29
C TRP A 262 9.65 16.91 20.23
N GLY A 263 10.28 15.81 20.64
CA GLY A 263 9.67 14.49 20.60
C GLY A 263 9.81 13.82 19.24
N LEU A 264 10.91 14.07 18.53
CA LEU A 264 11.19 13.50 17.21
C LEU A 264 12.35 12.50 17.27
N ARG A 265 12.29 11.47 16.43
CA ARG A 265 13.33 10.44 16.32
C ARG A 265 14.38 10.81 15.27
N ASN A 266 13.97 10.87 14.02
CA ASN A 266 14.79 11.23 12.87
C ASN A 266 13.92 11.94 11.82
N PRO A 267 13.63 13.24 12.03
CA PRO A 267 12.83 14.06 11.13
C PRO A 267 13.61 14.32 9.82
N TRP A 268 13.51 13.41 8.86
CA TRP A 268 14.34 13.41 7.65
C TRP A 268 14.00 14.58 6.72
N ARG A 269 12.72 14.74 6.34
CA ARG A 269 12.21 15.95 5.65
C ARG A 269 10.98 16.50 6.33
N PHE A 270 10.93 17.82 6.36
CA PHE A 270 9.74 18.60 6.66
C PHE A 270 9.52 19.65 5.57
N SER A 271 8.31 20.14 5.44
CA SER A 271 8.00 21.27 4.55
C SER A 271 6.86 22.11 5.10
N PHE A 272 6.88 23.39 4.74
CA PHE A 272 5.75 24.28 4.97
C PHE A 272 4.79 24.20 3.80
N ASP A 273 3.50 24.07 4.10
CA ASP A 273 2.47 24.41 3.13
C ASP A 273 2.52 25.92 2.85
N ARG A 274 2.92 26.31 1.63
CA ARG A 274 3.08 27.72 1.22
C ARG A 274 1.82 28.56 1.41
N GLN A 275 0.64 27.93 1.44
CA GLN A 275 -0.63 28.64 1.57
C GLN A 275 -1.10 28.74 3.02
N THR A 276 -0.96 27.69 3.83
CA THR A 276 -1.50 27.66 5.20
C THR A 276 -0.45 27.93 6.27
N GLY A 277 0.84 27.78 5.95
CA GLY A 277 1.94 27.85 6.91
C GLY A 277 2.06 26.63 7.81
N GLU A 278 1.26 25.57 7.59
CA GLU A 278 1.36 24.33 8.36
C GLU A 278 2.66 23.59 8.03
N LEU A 279 3.32 23.10 9.07
CA LEU A 279 4.59 22.40 8.99
C LEU A 279 4.35 20.89 9.03
N TYR A 280 4.55 20.22 7.89
CA TYR A 280 4.48 18.77 7.75
C TYR A 280 5.84 18.14 8.02
N VAL A 281 5.87 17.01 8.70
CA VAL A 281 7.12 16.32 9.09
C VAL A 281 7.00 14.84 8.78
N GLY A 282 7.97 14.28 8.06
CA GLY A 282 8.21 12.83 8.01
C GLY A 282 9.23 12.45 9.06
N ASP A 283 8.85 11.62 10.03
CA ASP A 283 9.71 11.15 11.12
C ASP A 283 9.93 9.63 11.02
N VAL A 284 11.19 9.23 10.85
CA VAL A 284 11.55 7.81 10.67
C VAL A 284 11.46 7.08 11.98
N GLY A 285 10.62 6.04 12.06
CA GLY A 285 10.41 5.28 13.28
C GLY A 285 11.45 4.19 13.53
N GLN A 286 11.32 3.48 14.65
CA GLN A 286 12.31 2.53 15.18
C GLN A 286 12.10 1.08 14.75
N SER A 287 10.89 0.55 14.90
CA SER A 287 10.59 -0.88 14.77
C SER A 287 9.20 -1.18 14.23
N THR A 288 8.17 -0.44 14.65
CA THR A 288 6.78 -0.80 14.37
C THR A 288 6.11 0.06 13.32
N ALA A 289 6.45 1.36 13.25
CA ALA A 289 5.77 2.31 12.39
C ALA A 289 6.72 3.35 11.80
N GLU A 290 6.28 3.95 10.70
CA GLU A 290 6.80 5.18 10.09
C GLU A 290 5.70 6.23 10.12
N GLU A 291 6.05 7.52 10.19
CA GLU A 291 5.09 8.57 10.53
C GLU A 291 5.17 9.82 9.66
N VAL A 292 4.00 10.35 9.31
CA VAL A 292 3.83 11.71 8.80
C VAL A 292 2.94 12.46 9.78
N GLY A 293 3.42 13.59 10.27
CA GLY A 293 2.72 14.44 11.24
C GLY A 293 2.71 15.91 10.86
N LEU A 294 2.13 16.71 11.75
CA LEU A 294 2.23 18.16 11.75
C LEU A 294 2.97 18.60 13.00
N ALA A 295 3.77 19.66 12.90
CA ALA A 295 4.42 20.28 14.05
C ALA A 295 3.96 21.73 14.19
N ALA A 296 3.53 22.13 15.37
CA ALA A 296 3.24 23.53 15.71
C ALA A 296 4.08 23.97 16.92
N ARG A 297 3.94 25.25 17.26
CA ARG A 297 4.64 25.89 18.37
C ARG A 297 4.44 25.12 19.68
N GLY A 298 5.52 24.58 20.22
CA GLY A 298 5.54 23.89 21.51
C GLY A 298 4.92 22.50 21.49
N ASP A 299 4.70 21.91 20.30
CA ASP A 299 4.21 20.54 20.20
C ASP A 299 5.29 19.54 20.65
N ASN A 300 4.84 18.54 21.40
CA ASN A 300 5.58 17.31 21.67
C ASN A 300 5.08 16.23 20.70
N LEU A 301 5.97 15.67 19.88
CA LEU A 301 5.63 14.67 18.87
C LEU A 301 5.80 13.22 19.36
N GLY A 302 6.16 13.05 20.63
CA GLY A 302 5.98 11.80 21.37
C GLY A 302 7.18 10.86 21.45
N TRP A 303 8.18 10.95 20.56
CA TRP A 303 9.36 10.10 20.65
C TRP A 303 10.21 10.42 21.89
N LYS A 304 10.73 9.44 22.65
CA LYS A 304 10.68 7.99 22.42
C LYS A 304 9.56 7.25 23.12
N VAL A 305 8.62 7.98 23.69
CA VAL A 305 7.53 7.39 24.48
C VAL A 305 6.51 6.72 23.57
N PHE A 306 6.31 7.29 22.38
CA PHE A 306 5.41 6.80 21.35
C PHE A 306 6.18 6.55 20.04
N GLU A 307 5.73 5.54 19.29
CA GLU A 307 6.12 5.26 17.91
C GLU A 307 4.82 4.95 17.15
N GLY A 308 4.50 5.76 16.15
CA GLY A 308 3.14 5.73 15.60
C GLY A 308 2.13 6.36 16.57
N ALA A 309 0.88 5.94 16.43
CA ALA A 309 -0.15 6.16 17.44
C ALA A 309 -0.01 5.25 18.69
N GLY A 310 1.06 4.45 18.80
CA GLY A 310 1.26 3.44 19.83
C GLY A 310 2.37 3.80 20.83
N ALA A 311 2.33 3.20 22.01
CA ALA A 311 3.41 3.33 22.99
C ALA A 311 4.65 2.52 22.55
N PHE A 312 5.83 3.09 22.74
CA PHE A 312 7.12 2.44 22.51
C PHE A 312 7.83 2.15 23.84
N ASP A 313 8.32 3.19 24.53
CA ASP A 313 9.00 3.09 25.82
C ASP A 313 8.45 4.16 26.79
N ASN A 314 7.37 3.81 27.49
CA ASN A 314 6.60 4.73 28.35
C ASN A 314 6.66 4.37 29.85
N PRO A 315 7.85 4.31 30.48
CA PRO A 315 7.97 3.95 31.90
C PRO A 315 7.38 5.02 32.83
N GLY A 316 7.27 6.26 32.36
CA GLY A 316 6.67 7.39 33.10
C GLY A 316 5.16 7.51 32.98
N GLY A 317 4.51 6.68 32.15
CA GLY A 317 3.06 6.70 31.96
C GLY A 317 2.52 8.00 31.36
N LEU A 318 3.28 8.68 30.50
CA LEU A 318 2.81 9.87 29.79
C LEU A 318 1.55 9.51 28.99
N SER A 319 0.56 10.41 29.05
CA SER A 319 -0.73 10.18 28.40
C SER A 319 -0.64 10.42 26.89
N ALA A 320 -1.53 9.76 26.13
CA ALA A 320 -1.65 10.01 24.70
C ALA A 320 -2.14 11.44 24.35
N ALA A 321 -2.67 12.19 25.32
CA ALA A 321 -3.04 13.60 25.16
C ALA A 321 -1.84 14.56 25.33
N SER A 322 -0.71 14.06 25.80
CA SER A 322 0.52 14.82 26.02
C SER A 322 1.44 14.87 24.80
N PHE A 323 1.04 14.19 23.71
CA PHE A 323 1.72 14.23 22.42
C PHE A 323 0.74 14.47 21.29
N ARG A 324 1.23 15.08 20.21
CA ARG A 324 0.46 15.30 18.99
C ARG A 324 0.51 14.05 18.13
N GLN A 325 -0.67 13.49 17.86
CA GLN A 325 -0.79 12.30 17.02
C GLN A 325 -0.31 12.59 15.58
N PRO A 326 0.33 11.60 14.93
CA PRO A 326 0.65 11.67 13.51
C PRO A 326 -0.62 11.75 12.67
N LEU A 327 -0.55 12.39 11.50
CA LEU A 327 -1.63 12.35 10.50
C LEU A 327 -1.78 10.92 9.96
N VAL A 328 -0.66 10.26 9.71
CA VAL A 328 -0.60 8.87 9.24
C VAL A 328 0.56 8.16 9.91
N SER A 329 0.30 6.94 10.37
CA SER A 329 1.32 5.95 10.70
C SER A 329 1.14 4.72 9.84
N TYR A 330 2.24 4.13 9.37
CA TYR A 330 2.21 2.89 8.60
C TYR A 330 3.30 1.91 9.04
N GLY A 331 2.97 0.62 9.07
CA GLY A 331 3.90 -0.41 9.54
C GLY A 331 4.89 -0.89 8.48
N ARG A 332 5.84 -1.70 8.92
CA ARG A 332 6.98 -2.23 8.12
C ARG A 332 6.61 -2.96 6.83
N SER A 333 5.37 -3.40 6.68
CA SER A 333 4.85 -4.01 5.44
C SER A 333 4.54 -3.01 4.33
N LEU A 334 4.38 -1.73 4.66
CA LEU A 334 4.08 -0.65 3.71
C LEU A 334 5.32 0.18 3.37
N GLY A 335 6.25 0.30 4.29
CA GLY A 335 7.52 0.98 4.12
C GLY A 335 8.36 0.88 5.40
N ALA A 336 9.60 1.36 5.36
CA ALA A 336 10.53 1.22 6.47
C ALA A 336 11.37 2.48 6.74
N THR A 337 11.23 3.53 5.94
CA THR A 337 11.96 4.79 6.11
C THR A 337 11.16 5.88 5.40
N VAL A 338 10.24 6.52 6.11
CA VAL A 338 9.50 7.68 5.58
C VAL A 338 10.48 8.79 5.24
N VAL A 339 10.28 9.40 4.08
CA VAL A 339 11.12 10.53 3.65
C VAL A 339 10.51 11.85 4.10
N GLY A 340 9.18 11.96 4.14
CA GLY A 340 8.48 13.25 4.13
C GLY A 340 8.17 13.69 2.70
N GLY A 341 7.70 14.93 2.54
CA GLY A 341 7.01 15.34 1.33
C GLY A 341 6.73 16.83 1.24
N HIS A 342 5.91 17.23 0.26
CA HIS A 342 5.47 18.60 0.00
C HIS A 342 3.97 18.67 -0.33
N VAL A 343 3.35 19.80 0.00
CA VAL A 343 1.96 20.08 -0.39
C VAL A 343 1.94 20.61 -1.81
N TYR A 344 1.20 19.95 -2.71
CA TYR A 344 1.01 20.41 -4.08
C TYR A 344 0.33 21.78 -4.10
N ARG A 345 1.03 22.77 -4.64
CA ARG A 345 0.56 24.15 -4.86
C ARG A 345 0.81 24.62 -6.29
N GLY A 346 1.01 23.66 -7.21
CA GLY A 346 1.26 23.90 -8.61
C GLY A 346 0.02 24.41 -9.36
N THR A 347 0.28 24.95 -10.54
CA THR A 347 -0.74 25.55 -11.43
C THR A 347 -1.21 24.59 -12.52
N GLN A 348 -0.47 23.52 -12.79
CA GLN A 348 -0.84 22.51 -13.80
C GLN A 348 -2.03 21.64 -13.35
N GLY A 349 -2.27 21.54 -12.04
CA GLY A 349 -3.36 20.78 -11.44
C GLY A 349 -4.06 21.51 -10.30
N PRO A 350 -4.73 22.65 -10.51
CA PRO A 350 -5.27 23.47 -9.42
C PRO A 350 -6.29 22.73 -8.54
N ALA A 351 -6.99 21.74 -9.09
CA ALA A 351 -7.91 20.88 -8.33
C ALA A 351 -7.21 19.95 -7.31
N LEU A 352 -5.88 19.79 -7.43
CA LEU A 352 -5.04 18.97 -6.56
C LEU A 352 -4.36 19.81 -5.47
N ALA A 353 -4.59 21.13 -5.46
CA ALA A 353 -4.02 22.04 -4.47
C ALA A 353 -4.38 21.61 -3.05
N GLY A 354 -3.37 21.55 -2.17
CA GLY A 354 -3.54 21.11 -0.78
C GLY A 354 -3.31 19.60 -0.55
N THR A 355 -2.97 18.85 -1.61
CA THR A 355 -2.58 17.44 -1.50
C THR A 355 -1.14 17.31 -1.03
N TYR A 356 -0.88 16.66 0.10
CA TYR A 356 0.47 16.37 0.57
C TYR A 356 1.02 15.11 -0.10
N VAL A 357 2.10 15.24 -0.87
CA VAL A 357 2.76 14.12 -1.54
C VAL A 357 4.04 13.77 -0.80
N TYR A 358 4.18 12.50 -0.39
CA TYR A 358 5.32 12.00 0.36
C TYR A 358 5.69 10.58 -0.09
N GLY A 359 6.86 10.11 0.35
CA GLY A 359 7.34 8.78 -0.01
C GLY A 359 8.13 8.07 1.07
N ASP A 360 8.54 6.85 0.74
CA ASP A 360 9.32 5.96 1.61
C ASP A 360 10.54 5.43 0.86
N PHE A 361 11.74 5.59 1.45
CA PHE A 361 13.01 5.29 0.81
C PHE A 361 13.16 3.80 0.46
N VAL A 362 12.77 2.90 1.37
CA VAL A 362 12.99 1.45 1.22
C VAL A 362 11.99 0.82 0.25
N SER A 363 10.71 1.10 0.42
CA SER A 363 9.66 0.55 -0.44
C SER A 363 9.56 1.26 -1.79
N GLY A 364 10.09 2.48 -1.86
CA GLY A 364 9.95 3.40 -2.99
C GLY A 364 8.51 3.87 -3.21
N ARG A 365 7.55 3.58 -2.33
CA ARG A 365 6.16 4.00 -2.55
C ARG A 365 6.02 5.50 -2.38
N VAL A 366 5.15 6.09 -3.19
CA VAL A 366 4.78 7.51 -3.15
C VAL A 366 3.27 7.62 -2.95
N TRP A 367 2.85 8.43 -2.00
CA TRP A 367 1.45 8.63 -1.64
C TRP A 367 1.02 10.08 -1.79
N ALA A 368 -0.27 10.27 -2.06
CA ALA A 368 -0.97 11.55 -2.01
C ALA A 368 -1.98 11.51 -0.88
N LEU A 369 -1.81 12.41 0.09
CA LEU A 369 -2.63 12.58 1.26
C LEU A 369 -3.47 13.85 1.14
N THR A 370 -4.78 13.74 1.33
CA THR A 370 -5.69 14.90 1.43
C THR A 370 -6.32 14.97 2.80
N ARG A 371 -6.67 16.17 3.23
CA ARG A 371 -7.38 16.43 4.48
C ARG A 371 -8.73 17.08 4.19
N ASP A 372 -9.74 16.77 5.01
CA ASP A 372 -11.03 17.44 4.94
C ASP A 372 -10.99 18.82 5.63
N SER A 373 -12.11 19.53 5.64
CA SER A 373 -12.22 20.86 6.26
C SER A 373 -12.03 20.85 7.78
N SER A 374 -12.10 19.70 8.44
CA SER A 374 -11.79 19.55 9.87
C SER A 374 -10.29 19.34 10.13
N GLY A 375 -9.50 19.13 9.07
CA GLY A 375 -8.08 18.81 9.15
C GLY A 375 -7.80 17.31 9.32
N ALA A 376 -8.83 16.46 9.34
CA ALA A 376 -8.67 15.01 9.39
C ALA A 376 -8.26 14.46 8.02
N VAL A 377 -7.52 13.34 8.00
CA VAL A 377 -7.13 12.68 6.74
C VAL A 377 -8.38 12.16 6.03
N ALA A 378 -8.64 12.69 4.84
CA ALA A 378 -9.75 12.27 3.98
C ALA A 378 -9.34 11.10 3.09
N THR A 379 -8.19 11.20 2.43
CA THR A 379 -7.61 10.14 1.60
C THR A 379 -6.11 10.06 1.80
N ASN A 380 -5.55 8.86 1.61
CA ASN A 380 -4.13 8.63 1.50
C ASN A 380 -3.88 7.50 0.51
N VAL A 381 -3.62 7.86 -0.75
CA VAL A 381 -3.59 6.92 -1.88
C VAL A 381 -2.18 6.80 -2.44
N GLN A 382 -1.74 5.58 -2.75
CA GLN A 382 -0.47 5.41 -3.44
C GLN A 382 -0.63 5.90 -4.88
N ILE A 383 0.22 6.84 -5.30
CA ILE A 383 0.20 7.45 -6.64
C ILE A 383 1.31 6.94 -7.55
N GLY A 384 2.26 6.19 -7.01
CA GLY A 384 3.29 5.53 -7.80
C GLY A 384 4.42 4.97 -6.95
N GLN A 385 5.56 4.71 -7.60
CA GLN A 385 6.78 4.27 -6.94
C GLN A 385 8.01 4.94 -7.55
N ILE A 386 8.89 5.44 -6.68
CA ILE A 386 10.22 5.95 -6.99
C ILE A 386 11.19 5.21 -6.08
N LYS A 387 11.94 4.26 -6.65
CA LYS A 387 12.91 3.45 -5.90
C LYS A 387 13.92 4.36 -5.21
N SER A 388 14.22 4.13 -3.93
CA SER A 388 15.25 4.87 -3.18
C SER A 388 15.06 6.39 -3.23
N VAL A 389 13.81 6.87 -3.24
CA VAL A 389 13.49 8.29 -3.13
C VAL A 389 14.09 8.86 -1.83
N THR A 390 14.81 9.97 -1.92
CA THR A 390 15.54 10.59 -0.80
C THR A 390 14.97 11.93 -0.39
N SER A 391 14.28 12.63 -1.29
CA SER A 391 13.64 13.90 -0.99
C SER A 391 12.59 14.23 -2.03
N PHE A 392 11.65 15.07 -1.61
CA PHE A 392 10.79 15.85 -2.49
C PHE A 392 11.25 17.31 -2.47
N GLY A 393 10.75 18.09 -3.42
CA GLY A 393 10.97 19.53 -3.50
C GLY A 393 9.94 20.17 -4.43
N GLU A 394 10.07 21.46 -4.65
CA GLU A 394 9.16 22.24 -5.47
C GLU A 394 9.93 23.06 -6.51
N THR A 395 9.29 23.33 -7.64
CA THR A 395 9.66 24.41 -8.56
C THR A 395 9.24 25.77 -7.99
N GLU A 396 9.72 26.88 -8.56
CA GLU A 396 9.32 28.22 -8.11
C GLU A 396 7.77 28.39 -8.19
N GLY A 397 7.17 27.79 -9.22
CA GLY A 397 5.73 27.76 -9.47
C GLY A 397 4.91 26.73 -8.66
N GLY A 398 5.52 25.97 -7.75
CA GLY A 398 4.81 25.03 -6.87
C GLY A 398 4.51 23.65 -7.45
N GLU A 399 5.00 23.34 -8.65
CA GLU A 399 5.01 21.96 -9.16
C GLU A 399 6.01 21.11 -8.37
N LEU A 400 5.66 19.85 -8.12
CA LEU A 400 6.44 18.99 -7.24
C LEU A 400 7.49 18.16 -8.01
N LEU A 401 8.62 17.98 -7.34
CA LEU A 401 9.77 17.21 -7.79
C LEU A 401 10.13 16.16 -6.73
N ALA A 402 10.83 15.12 -7.16
CA ALA A 402 11.47 14.15 -6.27
C ALA A 402 12.85 13.76 -6.80
N VAL A 403 13.75 13.40 -5.88
CA VAL A 403 15.07 12.87 -6.21
C VAL A 403 15.23 11.47 -5.62
N SER A 404 15.91 10.61 -6.36
CA SER A 404 16.29 9.27 -5.91
C SER A 404 17.80 9.16 -5.73
N TYR A 405 18.22 8.41 -4.71
CA TYR A 405 19.61 8.14 -4.41
C TYR A 405 20.40 7.52 -5.58
N ASP A 406 19.70 6.91 -6.55
CA ASP A 406 20.31 6.39 -7.79
C ASP A 406 20.73 7.46 -8.79
N GLY A 407 20.44 8.73 -8.51
CA GLY A 407 20.81 9.87 -9.33
C GLY A 407 19.71 10.38 -10.25
N SER A 408 18.52 9.76 -10.23
CA SER A 408 17.38 10.19 -11.03
C SER A 408 16.55 11.30 -10.37
N VAL A 409 15.95 12.14 -11.21
CA VAL A 409 15.00 13.19 -10.81
C VAL A 409 13.64 12.87 -11.44
N TRP A 410 12.58 13.17 -10.71
CA TRP A 410 11.20 12.87 -11.08
C TRP A 410 10.35 14.12 -10.92
N ARG A 411 9.39 14.32 -11.83
CA ARG A 411 8.27 15.23 -11.63
C ARG A 411 7.09 14.46 -11.08
N ILE A 412 6.28 15.11 -10.26
CA ILE A 412 4.96 14.62 -9.89
C ILE A 412 3.94 15.41 -10.70
N ASP A 413 3.63 14.91 -11.89
CA ASP A 413 2.83 15.63 -12.87
C ASP A 413 1.34 15.55 -12.50
N ALA A 414 0.65 16.69 -12.65
CA ALA A 414 -0.80 16.72 -12.71
C ALA A 414 -1.24 16.33 -14.12
N SER A 415 -1.80 15.14 -14.30
CA SER A 415 -2.25 14.69 -15.61
C SER A 415 -3.64 15.26 -15.95
N GLY A 416 -3.74 15.96 -17.09
CA GLY A 416 -4.99 16.38 -17.73
C GLY A 416 -5.39 15.41 -18.84
N GLY A 417 -6.02 14.29 -18.49
CA GLY A 417 -6.41 13.26 -19.46
C GLY A 417 -7.12 12.10 -18.78
N ALA A 418 -8.40 11.92 -19.15
CA ALA A 418 -9.45 11.24 -18.40
C ALA A 418 -9.76 11.94 -17.05
N PRO A 419 -11.03 12.03 -16.63
CA PRO A 419 -11.31 12.41 -15.27
C PRO A 419 -10.48 11.51 -14.34
N ALA A 420 -9.83 12.07 -13.33
CA ALA A 420 -9.80 11.36 -12.06
C ALA A 420 -11.23 10.86 -11.85
N PRO A 421 -11.46 9.58 -11.49
CA PRO A 421 -12.80 9.10 -11.23
C PRO A 421 -13.49 10.18 -10.41
N SER A 422 -14.55 10.76 -10.99
CA SER A 422 -15.36 11.83 -10.41
C SER A 422 -15.38 11.60 -8.91
N SER A 423 -14.97 12.58 -8.09
CA SER A 423 -14.91 12.52 -6.61
C SER A 423 -15.69 11.32 -6.16
N PRO A 424 -15.09 10.17 -5.72
CA PRO A 424 -15.80 8.90 -5.67
C PRO A 424 -17.12 9.22 -5.03
N SER A 425 -18.19 9.17 -5.83
CA SER A 425 -19.53 9.55 -5.40
C SER A 425 -19.63 8.98 -4.00
N ALA A 426 -19.71 9.86 -2.98
CA ALA A 426 -19.34 9.50 -1.61
C ALA A 426 -19.80 8.06 -1.37
N PHE A 427 -18.85 7.12 -1.16
CA PHE A 427 -19.12 5.69 -1.27
C PHE A 427 -20.50 5.39 -0.71
N PRO A 428 -21.37 4.65 -1.44
CA PRO A 428 -22.74 4.41 -1.01
C PRO A 428 -22.77 4.18 0.50
N ARG A 429 -23.41 5.08 1.26
CA ARG A 429 -23.33 5.00 2.73
C ARG A 429 -24.15 3.81 3.22
N ARG A 430 -25.13 3.37 2.44
CA ARG A 430 -25.88 2.14 2.67
C ARG A 430 -25.62 1.10 1.59
N LEU A 431 -25.77 -0.16 1.95
CA LEU A 431 -25.67 -1.27 1.01
C LEU A 431 -26.79 -1.20 -0.04
N SER A 432 -27.99 -0.74 0.34
CA SER A 432 -29.11 -0.45 -0.58
C SER A 432 -28.73 0.49 -1.72
N ASP A 433 -27.84 1.43 -1.43
CA ASP A 433 -27.49 2.49 -2.38
C ASP A 433 -26.47 1.99 -3.42
N THR A 434 -25.90 0.79 -3.25
CA THR A 434 -24.89 0.24 -4.16
C THR A 434 -25.48 -0.26 -5.48
N GLY A 435 -26.77 -0.60 -5.51
CA GLY A 435 -27.43 -1.28 -6.63
C GLY A 435 -27.09 -2.77 -6.78
N LEU A 436 -26.34 -3.37 -5.84
CA LEU A 436 -25.96 -4.79 -5.90
C LEU A 436 -27.14 -5.76 -5.70
N PHE A 437 -28.16 -5.32 -4.97
CA PHE A 437 -29.33 -6.12 -4.63
C PHE A 437 -30.61 -5.34 -4.98
N THR A 438 -31.57 -5.99 -5.63
CA THR A 438 -32.92 -5.45 -5.81
C THR A 438 -33.68 -5.44 -4.49
N ASN A 439 -33.35 -6.38 -3.60
CA ASN A 439 -33.83 -6.42 -2.23
C ASN A 439 -32.69 -6.81 -1.28
N VAL A 440 -32.20 -5.85 -0.50
CA VAL A 440 -31.11 -6.06 0.45
C VAL A 440 -31.51 -7.03 1.57
N GLN A 441 -32.76 -7.00 2.05
CA GLN A 441 -33.19 -7.83 3.18
C GLN A 441 -33.14 -9.34 2.87
N THR A 442 -33.47 -9.70 1.64
CA THR A 442 -33.39 -11.08 1.13
C THR A 442 -32.06 -11.38 0.44
N LEU A 443 -31.24 -10.35 0.23
CA LEU A 443 -30.03 -10.39 -0.60
C LEU A 443 -30.34 -10.92 -2.01
N GLU A 444 -31.46 -10.50 -2.57
CA GLU A 444 -31.85 -10.82 -3.94
C GLU A 444 -30.96 -10.01 -4.90
N PRO A 445 -30.08 -10.66 -5.68
CA PRO A 445 -29.11 -9.96 -6.50
C PRO A 445 -29.78 -9.21 -7.65
N SER A 446 -29.24 -8.04 -7.97
CA SER A 446 -29.63 -7.33 -9.20
C SER A 446 -29.26 -8.13 -10.45
N ALA A 447 -29.95 -7.86 -11.56
CA ALA A 447 -29.68 -8.52 -12.83
C ALA A 447 -28.19 -8.40 -13.22
N GLY A 448 -27.55 -9.54 -13.52
CA GLY A 448 -26.13 -9.63 -13.87
C GLY A 448 -25.17 -9.77 -12.68
N VAL A 449 -25.67 -9.64 -11.44
CA VAL A 449 -24.91 -9.97 -10.23
C VAL A 449 -25.05 -11.47 -9.98
N ILE A 450 -24.00 -12.23 -10.26
CA ILE A 450 -24.02 -13.69 -10.30
C ILE A 450 -23.57 -14.25 -8.94
N GLU A 451 -24.43 -15.00 -8.27
CA GLU A 451 -24.07 -15.72 -7.05
C GLU A 451 -23.16 -16.91 -7.36
N TYR A 452 -22.19 -17.17 -6.48
CA TYR A 452 -21.30 -18.32 -6.61
C TYR A 452 -20.86 -18.88 -5.25
N GLU A 453 -20.44 -20.13 -5.26
CA GLU A 453 -19.85 -20.83 -4.13
C GLU A 453 -18.40 -21.25 -4.38
N VAL A 454 -17.68 -21.48 -3.30
CA VAL A 454 -16.28 -21.93 -3.31
C VAL A 454 -16.17 -23.27 -2.59
N ASN A 455 -15.26 -24.14 -3.02
CA ASN A 455 -15.04 -25.45 -2.39
C ASN A 455 -14.59 -25.35 -0.93
N VAL A 456 -13.62 -24.45 -0.64
CA VAL A 456 -13.11 -24.23 0.72
C VAL A 456 -13.33 -22.78 1.10
N SER A 457 -14.03 -22.58 2.21
CA SER A 457 -14.34 -21.25 2.73
C SER A 457 -13.20 -20.76 3.61
N PHE A 458 -12.69 -19.55 3.35
CA PHE A 458 -11.76 -18.88 4.26
C PHE A 458 -12.37 -18.76 5.67
N TRP A 459 -11.63 -19.13 6.72
CA TRP A 459 -12.10 -19.07 8.10
C TRP A 459 -12.38 -17.64 8.53
N SER A 460 -13.53 -17.41 9.15
CA SER A 460 -13.95 -16.08 9.62
C SER A 460 -14.86 -16.24 10.83
N ASP A 461 -14.32 -16.87 11.88
CA ASP A 461 -15.00 -17.07 13.16
C ASP A 461 -16.32 -17.84 13.07
N GLY A 462 -16.37 -18.84 12.18
CA GLY A 462 -17.57 -19.65 11.95
C GLY A 462 -18.63 -19.00 11.06
N ALA A 463 -18.35 -17.84 10.46
CA ALA A 463 -19.33 -17.15 9.62
C ALA A 463 -19.73 -17.95 8.37
N HIS A 464 -21.04 -18.11 8.19
CA HIS A 464 -21.68 -18.48 6.94
C HIS A 464 -21.45 -17.39 5.90
N LYS A 465 -21.19 -17.78 4.65
CA LYS A 465 -20.79 -16.83 3.61
C LYS A 465 -21.49 -17.07 2.28
N ARG A 466 -22.10 -16.02 1.74
CA ARG A 466 -22.60 -15.94 0.35
C ARG A 466 -21.72 -14.98 -0.45
N ARG A 467 -21.60 -15.20 -1.76
CA ARG A 467 -20.70 -14.43 -2.63
C ARG A 467 -21.34 -14.12 -3.97
N TRP A 468 -21.01 -12.95 -4.52
CA TRP A 468 -21.47 -12.55 -5.83
C TRP A 468 -20.37 -11.92 -6.66
N LEU A 469 -20.49 -12.03 -7.97
CA LEU A 469 -19.60 -11.46 -8.95
C LEU A 469 -20.41 -10.65 -9.96
N ALA A 470 -19.95 -9.45 -10.26
CA ALA A 470 -20.49 -8.62 -11.32
C ALA A 470 -19.36 -8.16 -12.25
N LEU A 471 -19.57 -8.34 -13.55
CA LEU A 471 -18.65 -7.86 -14.58
C LEU A 471 -19.23 -6.64 -15.30
N PRO A 472 -18.38 -5.69 -15.71
CA PRO A 472 -18.81 -4.50 -16.44
C PRO A 472 -19.11 -4.85 -17.89
N GLY A 473 -20.28 -4.41 -18.38
CA GLY A 473 -20.67 -4.60 -19.79
C GLY A 473 -20.51 -6.05 -20.24
N SER A 474 -19.93 -6.24 -21.42
CA SER A 474 -19.60 -7.54 -22.01
C SER A 474 -18.16 -8.01 -21.74
N SER A 475 -17.43 -7.35 -20.84
CA SER A 475 -16.03 -7.70 -20.55
C SER A 475 -15.88 -9.10 -19.99
N GLN A 476 -14.75 -9.76 -20.25
CA GLN A 476 -14.55 -11.17 -19.91
C GLN A 476 -13.41 -11.35 -18.91
N ILE A 477 -13.47 -12.44 -18.14
CA ILE A 477 -12.44 -12.89 -17.20
C ILE A 477 -11.35 -13.61 -18.00
N GLY A 478 -10.09 -13.26 -17.76
CA GLY A 478 -8.96 -14.04 -18.25
C GLY A 478 -8.84 -15.33 -17.45
N PHE A 479 -9.15 -16.45 -18.09
CA PHE A 479 -9.12 -17.76 -17.47
C PHE A 479 -7.68 -18.25 -17.21
N SER A 480 -7.48 -18.92 -16.09
CA SER A 480 -6.26 -19.66 -15.77
C SER A 480 -6.62 -21.00 -15.14
N ARG A 481 -6.06 -22.09 -15.64
CA ARG A 481 -6.31 -23.44 -15.10
C ARG A 481 -5.77 -23.62 -13.68
N ASP A 482 -4.56 -23.10 -13.44
CA ASP A 482 -3.76 -23.41 -12.25
C ASP A 482 -3.35 -22.17 -11.44
N GLY A 483 -3.53 -20.96 -11.98
CA GLY A 483 -3.24 -19.70 -11.30
C GLY A 483 -4.47 -18.83 -11.10
N ASP A 484 -4.24 -17.60 -10.67
CA ASP A 484 -5.30 -16.61 -10.47
C ASP A 484 -5.94 -16.22 -11.82
N TRP A 485 -7.24 -15.98 -11.80
CA TRP A 485 -7.93 -15.36 -12.93
C TRP A 485 -7.62 -13.87 -13.01
N THR A 486 -7.70 -13.29 -14.21
CA THR A 486 -7.60 -11.84 -14.40
C THR A 486 -8.97 -11.25 -14.62
N PHE A 487 -9.23 -10.09 -14.03
CA PHE A 487 -10.54 -9.46 -14.04
C PHE A 487 -10.51 -8.12 -14.77
N PRO A 488 -11.55 -7.80 -15.54
CA PRO A 488 -11.65 -6.52 -16.26
C PRO A 488 -11.94 -5.36 -15.31
N LEU A 489 -11.46 -4.15 -15.68
CA LEU A 489 -11.72 -2.90 -14.97
C LEU A 489 -13.21 -2.68 -14.75
N GLY A 490 -13.63 -2.49 -13.49
CA GLY A 490 -15.02 -2.35 -13.08
C GLY A 490 -15.64 -3.63 -12.52
N THR A 491 -14.87 -4.73 -12.45
CA THR A 491 -15.31 -5.96 -11.77
C THR A 491 -15.63 -5.69 -10.31
N VAL A 492 -16.70 -6.29 -9.81
CA VAL A 492 -17.12 -6.25 -8.40
C VAL A 492 -17.27 -7.65 -7.86
N ALA A 493 -16.59 -7.95 -6.76
CA ALA A 493 -16.72 -9.17 -5.98
C ALA A 493 -17.31 -8.84 -4.60
N VAL A 494 -18.39 -9.52 -4.23
CA VAL A 494 -19.13 -9.29 -2.98
C VAL A 494 -19.03 -10.52 -2.10
N LYS A 495 -18.89 -10.33 -0.79
CA LYS A 495 -18.90 -11.39 0.21
C LYS A 495 -19.74 -10.96 1.41
N HIS A 496 -20.77 -11.72 1.72
CA HIS A 496 -21.67 -11.48 2.85
C HIS A 496 -21.40 -12.47 3.97
N PHE A 497 -21.49 -12.04 5.23
CA PHE A 497 -21.14 -12.82 6.42
C PHE A 497 -22.28 -12.84 7.44
N GLU A 498 -22.70 -14.04 7.82
CA GLU A 498 -23.72 -14.30 8.83
C GLU A 498 -23.18 -15.23 9.92
N LEU A 499 -23.55 -14.99 11.17
CA LEU A 499 -23.21 -15.84 12.31
C LEU A 499 -24.47 -16.35 12.99
N ASP A 500 -24.44 -17.61 13.44
CA ASP A 500 -25.49 -18.14 14.30
C ASP A 500 -25.28 -17.62 15.73
N THR A 501 -26.21 -16.81 16.23
CA THR A 501 -26.17 -16.18 17.56
C THR A 501 -27.22 -16.80 18.47
N SER A 502 -27.18 -16.45 19.77
CA SER A 502 -28.22 -16.85 20.71
C SER A 502 -29.63 -16.38 20.32
N SER A 503 -29.73 -15.32 19.50
CA SER A 503 -30.98 -14.80 18.93
C SER A 503 -31.34 -15.36 17.54
N GLY A 504 -30.59 -16.35 17.04
CA GLY A 504 -30.74 -16.89 15.68
C GLY A 504 -29.66 -16.40 14.72
N ARG A 505 -29.84 -16.63 13.41
CA ARG A 505 -28.88 -16.22 12.39
C ARG A 505 -28.87 -14.70 12.23
N GLN A 506 -27.71 -14.08 12.45
CA GLN A 506 -27.51 -12.64 12.38
C GLN A 506 -26.51 -12.29 11.26
N ARG A 507 -26.88 -11.32 10.44
CA ARG A 507 -26.02 -10.65 9.46
C ARG A 507 -25.08 -9.71 10.18
N ILE A 508 -23.79 -9.84 9.89
CA ILE A 508 -22.73 -9.07 10.54
C ILE A 508 -22.18 -8.02 9.58
N GLU A 509 -21.73 -8.46 8.41
CA GLU A 509 -21.10 -7.59 7.43
C GLU A 509 -21.32 -8.03 5.98
N THR A 510 -21.22 -7.07 5.06
CA THR A 510 -21.07 -7.31 3.62
C THR A 510 -19.82 -6.58 3.14
N ARG A 511 -18.88 -7.29 2.52
CA ARG A 511 -17.68 -6.72 1.91
C ARG A 511 -17.85 -6.63 0.41
N VAL A 512 -17.53 -5.47 -0.15
CA VAL A 512 -17.55 -5.19 -1.58
C VAL A 512 -16.13 -4.86 -2.01
N LEU A 513 -15.54 -5.69 -2.84
CA LEU A 513 -14.23 -5.47 -3.46
C LEU A 513 -14.47 -5.15 -4.93
N TYR A 514 -13.98 -4.02 -5.42
CA TYR A 514 -14.16 -3.68 -6.82
C TYR A 514 -12.92 -3.04 -7.43
N GLN A 515 -12.73 -3.24 -8.73
CA GLN A 515 -11.62 -2.65 -9.46
C GLN A 515 -11.99 -1.23 -9.87
N SER A 516 -11.59 -0.26 -9.03
CA SER A 516 -11.87 1.17 -9.24
C SER A 516 -11.21 1.73 -10.49
N ASN A 517 -9.92 1.44 -10.68
CA ASN A 517 -9.06 1.92 -11.77
C ASN A 517 -8.13 0.78 -12.23
N ALA A 518 -7.41 0.98 -13.33
CA ALA A 518 -6.39 0.03 -13.80
C ALA A 518 -5.43 -0.32 -12.63
N ASN A 519 -5.33 -1.62 -12.31
CA ASN A 519 -4.52 -2.17 -11.22
C ASN A 519 -4.83 -1.68 -9.79
N THR A 520 -5.98 -1.02 -9.56
CA THR A 520 -6.40 -0.56 -8.22
C THR A 520 -7.69 -1.24 -7.78
N TRP A 521 -7.61 -2.02 -6.71
CA TRP A 521 -8.74 -2.67 -6.06
C TRP A 521 -9.12 -1.95 -4.77
N THR A 522 -10.39 -1.58 -4.65
CA THR A 522 -10.94 -0.87 -3.49
C THR A 522 -11.88 -1.80 -2.73
N GLY A 523 -11.63 -1.95 -1.43
CA GLY A 523 -12.46 -2.74 -0.52
C GLY A 523 -13.32 -1.84 0.38
N LEU A 524 -14.63 -2.10 0.39
CA LEU A 524 -15.62 -1.48 1.27
C LEU A 524 -16.23 -2.54 2.18
N SER A 525 -16.43 -2.20 3.45
CA SER A 525 -17.08 -3.07 4.42
C SER A 525 -18.34 -2.38 4.94
N TYR A 526 -19.48 -3.05 4.88
CA TYR A 526 -20.76 -2.57 5.38
C TYR A 526 -21.15 -3.37 6.61
N ARG A 527 -21.50 -2.69 7.70
CA ARG A 527 -21.98 -3.30 8.94
C ARG A 527 -23.50 -3.34 8.92
N TRP A 528 -24.07 -4.52 9.14
CA TRP A 528 -25.53 -4.69 9.21
C TRP A 528 -26.12 -4.02 10.44
N ASN A 529 -27.26 -3.37 10.25
CA ASN A 529 -28.01 -2.75 11.33
C ASN A 529 -28.71 -3.81 12.22
N SER A 530 -29.07 -3.43 13.45
CA SER A 530 -29.72 -4.33 14.40
C SER A 530 -31.10 -4.80 13.94
N ALA A 531 -31.78 -4.01 13.11
CA ALA A 531 -33.06 -4.37 12.50
C ALA A 531 -32.92 -5.41 11.36
N GLN A 532 -31.70 -5.74 10.93
CA GLN A 532 -31.40 -6.69 9.86
C GLN A 532 -32.04 -6.31 8.51
N THR A 533 -32.24 -5.02 8.29
CA THR A 533 -32.93 -4.47 7.11
C THR A 533 -31.99 -3.89 6.06
N ASP A 534 -30.80 -3.43 6.48
CA ASP A 534 -29.78 -2.81 5.63
C ASP A 534 -28.41 -2.83 6.33
N ALA A 535 -27.38 -2.32 5.67
CA ALA A 535 -26.03 -2.20 6.23
C ALA A 535 -25.39 -0.85 5.90
N ASP A 536 -24.73 -0.25 6.88
CA ASP A 536 -24.06 1.04 6.78
C ASP A 536 -22.56 0.86 6.51
N LEU A 537 -21.99 1.69 5.63
CA LEU A 537 -20.58 1.70 5.31
C LEU A 537 -19.75 2.01 6.57
N VAL A 538 -18.87 1.08 6.91
CA VAL A 538 -17.93 1.23 8.02
C VAL A 538 -16.86 2.26 7.68
N ASP A 539 -16.44 3.02 8.69
CA ASP A 539 -15.38 4.00 8.58
C ASP A 539 -14.05 3.36 8.12
N ALA A 540 -13.13 4.20 7.64
CA ALA A 540 -11.86 3.72 7.09
C ALA A 540 -11.06 2.86 8.08
N ALA A 541 -11.20 3.11 9.37
CA ALA A 541 -10.56 2.39 10.46
C ALA A 541 -11.18 1.02 10.79
N GLY A 542 -12.23 0.58 10.09
CA GLY A 542 -12.94 -0.67 10.39
C GLY A 542 -13.84 -0.54 11.62
N ALA A 543 -14.45 -1.65 12.05
CA ALA A 543 -15.36 -1.66 13.19
C ALA A 543 -15.25 -2.95 14.00
N ASN A 544 -15.63 -2.85 15.27
CA ASN A 544 -15.74 -3.99 16.18
C ASN A 544 -17.22 -4.23 16.49
N VAL A 545 -17.63 -5.50 16.44
CA VAL A 545 -19.00 -5.94 16.73
C VAL A 545 -18.93 -7.01 17.79
N SER A 546 -19.59 -6.80 18.93
CA SER A 546 -19.74 -7.85 19.94
C SER A 546 -20.71 -8.91 19.43
N VAL A 547 -20.27 -10.17 19.44
CA VAL A 547 -21.06 -11.32 18.99
C VAL A 547 -21.22 -12.29 20.15
N SER A 548 -22.46 -12.69 20.41
CA SER A 548 -22.82 -13.76 21.34
C SER A 548 -23.26 -14.98 20.52
N PRO A 549 -22.34 -15.90 20.19
CA PRO A 549 -22.68 -17.04 19.33
C PRO A 549 -23.71 -17.95 20.01
N SER A 550 -24.43 -18.73 19.21
CA SER A 550 -25.37 -19.74 19.72
C SER A 550 -24.68 -20.82 20.56
N ASN A 551 -23.39 -21.03 20.32
CA ASN A 551 -22.54 -21.96 21.04
C ASN A 551 -21.15 -21.35 21.24
N GLY A 552 -20.64 -21.31 22.47
CA GLY A 552 -19.35 -20.72 22.84
C GLY A 552 -19.44 -19.38 23.57
N ALA A 553 -18.27 -18.83 23.92
CA ALA A 553 -18.17 -17.54 24.62
C ALA A 553 -18.41 -16.37 23.66
N ALA A 554 -18.96 -15.28 24.18
CA ALA A 554 -19.04 -14.02 23.44
C ALA A 554 -17.64 -13.52 23.06
N PHE A 555 -17.51 -12.96 21.86
CA PHE A 555 -16.25 -12.45 21.34
C PHE A 555 -16.45 -11.16 20.54
N THR A 556 -15.37 -10.44 20.30
CA THR A 556 -15.38 -9.24 19.45
C THR A 556 -15.05 -9.63 18.02
N TYR A 557 -16.03 -9.56 17.13
CA TYR A 557 -15.86 -9.70 15.70
C TYR A 557 -15.25 -8.43 15.11
N ARG A 558 -14.18 -8.58 14.33
CA ARG A 558 -13.49 -7.47 13.66
C ARG A 558 -13.93 -7.36 12.20
N ILE A 559 -14.65 -6.30 11.89
CA ILE A 559 -14.87 -5.85 10.51
C ILE A 559 -13.60 -5.11 10.05
N PRO A 560 -12.91 -5.56 8.99
CA PRO A 560 -11.61 -5.02 8.60
C PRO A 560 -11.71 -3.57 8.13
N SER A 561 -10.69 -2.80 8.49
CA SER A 561 -10.38 -1.49 7.92
C SER A 561 -10.00 -1.60 6.44
N ARG A 562 -10.01 -0.46 5.75
CA ARG A 562 -9.56 -0.38 4.34
C ARG A 562 -8.12 -0.86 4.19
N ASN A 563 -7.26 -0.55 5.16
CA ASN A 563 -5.86 -0.99 5.18
C ASN A 563 -5.72 -2.49 5.47
N GLU A 564 -6.55 -3.05 6.35
CA GLU A 564 -6.56 -4.50 6.61
C GLU A 564 -7.01 -5.30 5.37
N CYS A 565 -7.96 -4.78 4.58
CA CYS A 565 -8.30 -5.38 3.29
C CYS A 565 -7.09 -5.43 2.35
N ALA A 566 -6.34 -4.33 2.22
CA ALA A 566 -5.17 -4.26 1.35
C ALA A 566 -4.02 -5.22 1.74
N ARG A 567 -3.98 -5.69 3.00
CA ARG A 567 -2.99 -6.69 3.45
C ARG A 567 -3.15 -8.05 2.78
N CYS A 568 -4.37 -8.46 2.45
CA CYS A 568 -4.65 -9.75 1.82
C CYS A 568 -4.86 -9.61 0.31
N HIS A 569 -5.44 -8.50 -0.15
CA HIS A 569 -5.81 -8.26 -1.55
C HIS A 569 -4.65 -7.65 -2.37
N THR A 570 -3.49 -8.30 -2.33
CA THR A 570 -2.24 -7.83 -2.97
C THR A 570 -2.14 -8.23 -4.44
N ALA A 571 -1.26 -7.57 -5.20
CA ALA A 571 -0.96 -7.95 -6.58
C ALA A 571 -0.34 -9.35 -6.69
N ALA A 572 0.50 -9.74 -5.73
CA ALA A 572 1.11 -11.06 -5.68
C ALA A 572 0.05 -12.18 -5.55
N ALA A 573 -1.04 -11.91 -4.82
CA ALA A 573 -2.16 -12.82 -4.60
C ALA A 573 -3.32 -12.62 -5.60
N GLY A 574 -3.08 -11.94 -6.74
CA GLY A 574 -4.08 -11.75 -7.79
C GLY A 574 -5.23 -10.79 -7.44
N HIS A 575 -5.16 -10.11 -6.29
CA HIS A 575 -6.18 -9.25 -5.69
C HIS A 575 -7.52 -9.90 -5.33
N VAL A 576 -8.13 -10.74 -6.17
CA VAL A 576 -9.47 -11.31 -5.90
C VAL A 576 -9.36 -12.72 -5.32
N LEU A 577 -9.45 -12.80 -3.99
CA LEU A 577 -9.21 -14.05 -3.26
C LEU A 577 -10.38 -15.03 -3.38
N GLY A 578 -10.06 -16.25 -3.85
CA GLY A 578 -10.99 -17.39 -3.91
C GLY A 578 -11.90 -17.41 -5.13
N LEU A 579 -11.65 -16.56 -6.13
CA LEU A 579 -12.24 -16.68 -7.47
C LEU A 579 -11.18 -17.24 -8.43
N ASP A 580 -11.06 -18.56 -8.38
CA ASP A 580 -10.12 -19.32 -9.21
C ASP A 580 -10.76 -20.66 -9.61
N THR A 581 -10.09 -21.36 -10.52
CA THR A 581 -10.57 -22.65 -11.07
C THR A 581 -10.79 -23.70 -9.99
N ARG A 582 -9.88 -23.85 -9.01
CA ARG A 582 -9.97 -24.91 -7.98
C ARG A 582 -11.11 -24.66 -7.00
N GLN A 583 -11.41 -23.39 -6.75
CA GLN A 583 -12.52 -23.00 -5.89
C GLN A 583 -13.87 -23.12 -6.56
N LEU A 584 -13.97 -22.76 -7.84
CA LEU A 584 -15.25 -22.73 -8.56
C LEU A 584 -15.58 -24.04 -9.27
N ASN A 585 -14.63 -24.96 -9.45
CA ASN A 585 -14.90 -26.28 -10.02
C ASN A 585 -15.69 -27.18 -9.05
N ARG A 586 -16.99 -26.91 -8.98
CA ARG A 586 -17.99 -27.63 -8.17
C ARG A 586 -19.39 -27.39 -8.75
N THR A 587 -20.33 -28.23 -8.35
CA THR A 587 -21.74 -28.02 -8.64
C THR A 587 -22.33 -26.93 -7.75
N PHE A 588 -23.29 -26.19 -8.30
CA PHE A 588 -24.04 -25.12 -7.67
C PHE A 588 -25.51 -25.19 -8.13
N ALA A 589 -26.44 -24.95 -7.21
CA ALA A 589 -27.86 -24.93 -7.49
C ALA A 589 -28.30 -23.50 -7.83
N TYR A 590 -28.71 -23.28 -9.08
CA TYR A 590 -29.11 -21.98 -9.59
C TYR A 590 -30.59 -21.68 -9.32
N SER A 591 -30.95 -20.40 -9.31
CA SER A 591 -32.32 -19.94 -9.03
C SER A 591 -33.36 -20.40 -10.05
N ASN A 592 -32.92 -20.81 -11.26
CA ASN A 592 -33.79 -21.42 -12.27
C ASN A 592 -34.12 -22.90 -11.98
N GLY A 593 -33.63 -23.46 -10.86
CA GLY A 593 -33.84 -24.86 -10.47
C GLY A 593 -32.86 -25.85 -11.09
N VAL A 594 -31.89 -25.40 -11.90
CA VAL A 594 -30.85 -26.25 -12.50
C VAL A 594 -29.65 -26.35 -11.56
N THR A 595 -29.16 -27.57 -11.35
CA THR A 595 -27.86 -27.80 -10.69
C THR A 595 -26.79 -28.00 -11.76
N ASP A 596 -25.76 -27.18 -11.74
CA ASP A 596 -24.70 -27.18 -12.77
C ASP A 596 -23.32 -26.92 -12.18
N ASN A 597 -22.26 -27.36 -12.86
CA ASN A 597 -20.91 -26.93 -12.57
C ASN A 597 -20.75 -25.44 -12.88
N GLN A 598 -20.21 -24.66 -11.95
CA GLN A 598 -20.11 -23.21 -12.09
C GLN A 598 -19.21 -22.78 -13.25
N LEU A 599 -18.13 -23.51 -13.54
CA LEU A 599 -17.25 -23.21 -14.66
C LEU A 599 -17.96 -23.47 -16.00
N ARG A 600 -18.77 -24.53 -16.09
CA ARG A 600 -19.59 -24.81 -17.29
C ARG A 600 -20.63 -23.72 -17.51
N ALA A 601 -21.33 -23.32 -16.45
CA ALA A 601 -22.33 -22.24 -16.54
C ALA A 601 -21.69 -20.91 -16.93
N PHE A 602 -20.55 -20.54 -16.33
CA PHE A 602 -19.83 -19.30 -16.63
C PHE A 602 -19.30 -19.31 -18.07
N ASP A 603 -18.76 -20.43 -18.55
CA ASP A 603 -18.31 -20.56 -19.93
C ASP A 603 -19.47 -20.44 -20.93
N HIS A 604 -20.60 -21.10 -20.65
CA HIS A 604 -21.79 -21.07 -21.51
C HIS A 604 -22.30 -19.65 -21.77
N VAL A 605 -22.35 -18.81 -20.72
CA VAL A 605 -22.77 -17.42 -20.87
C VAL A 605 -21.63 -16.47 -21.28
N GLY A 606 -20.46 -17.00 -21.67
CA GLY A 606 -19.35 -16.23 -22.21
C GLY A 606 -18.67 -15.32 -21.19
N LEU A 607 -18.58 -15.73 -19.92
CA LEU A 607 -17.84 -14.97 -18.90
C LEU A 607 -16.33 -15.02 -19.09
N PHE A 608 -15.79 -16.08 -19.69
CA PHE A 608 -14.34 -16.25 -19.90
C PHE A 608 -13.89 -15.78 -21.29
N SER A 609 -12.70 -15.20 -21.37
CA SER A 609 -12.07 -14.80 -22.64
C SER A 609 -11.62 -16.00 -23.48
N SER A 610 -11.47 -17.16 -22.85
CA SER A 610 -11.12 -18.43 -23.46
C SER A 610 -11.86 -19.55 -22.72
N SER A 611 -12.44 -20.50 -23.45
CA SER A 611 -13.19 -21.59 -22.82
C SER A 611 -12.29 -22.42 -21.90
N PRO A 612 -12.71 -22.70 -20.65
CA PRO A 612 -12.02 -23.61 -19.74
C PRO A 612 -11.98 -25.07 -20.24
N GLY A 613 -12.83 -25.44 -21.20
CA GLY A 613 -13.00 -26.82 -21.66
C GLY A 613 -13.86 -27.66 -20.71
N ASP A 614 -13.61 -28.97 -20.68
CA ASP A 614 -14.34 -29.91 -19.83
C ASP A 614 -14.02 -29.68 -18.34
N ALA A 615 -15.03 -29.27 -17.56
CA ALA A 615 -14.91 -29.03 -16.12
C ALA A 615 -14.47 -30.29 -15.35
N GLY A 616 -14.77 -31.50 -15.84
CA GLY A 616 -14.32 -32.76 -15.24
C GLY A 616 -12.80 -32.96 -15.30
N ALA A 617 -12.11 -32.29 -16.23
CA ALA A 617 -10.66 -32.35 -16.39
C ALA A 617 -9.91 -31.21 -15.66
N LEU A 618 -10.65 -30.25 -15.08
CA LEU A 618 -10.09 -29.12 -14.35
C LEU A 618 -9.80 -29.47 -12.89
N PRO A 619 -8.78 -28.86 -12.27
CA PRO A 619 -8.49 -29.13 -10.87
C PRO A 619 -9.59 -28.58 -9.94
N SER A 620 -9.76 -29.21 -8.78
CA SER A 620 -10.73 -28.81 -7.76
C SER A 620 -10.12 -28.97 -6.35
N HIS A 621 -10.48 -28.08 -5.42
CA HIS A 621 -10.14 -28.26 -4.01
C HIS A 621 -11.11 -29.26 -3.37
N PRO A 622 -10.61 -30.29 -2.65
CA PRO A 622 -11.49 -31.11 -1.83
C PRO A 622 -12.08 -30.24 -0.71
N GLN A 623 -13.37 -30.40 -0.45
CA GLN A 623 -14.00 -29.78 0.70
C GLN A 623 -13.38 -30.35 1.99
N LEU A 624 -13.28 -29.54 3.04
CA LEU A 624 -12.66 -30.00 4.29
C LEU A 624 -13.46 -31.13 4.96
N SER A 625 -14.76 -31.20 4.69
CA SER A 625 -15.69 -32.25 5.12
C SER A 625 -15.68 -33.49 4.23
N ASP A 626 -14.95 -33.51 3.11
CA ASP A 626 -14.90 -34.66 2.21
C ASP A 626 -14.08 -35.80 2.83
N ALA A 627 -14.77 -36.80 3.38
CA ALA A 627 -14.15 -37.97 3.99
C ALA A 627 -13.45 -38.90 2.96
N GLY A 628 -13.76 -38.75 1.67
CA GLY A 628 -13.08 -39.49 0.59
C GLY A 628 -11.71 -38.91 0.23
N ALA A 629 -11.46 -37.64 0.57
CA ALA A 629 -10.18 -36.98 0.34
C ALA A 629 -9.17 -37.25 1.48
N SER A 630 -7.91 -37.45 1.12
CA SER A 630 -6.84 -37.61 2.12
C SER A 630 -6.71 -36.38 3.02
N ASP A 631 -6.26 -36.58 4.26
CA ASP A 631 -5.99 -35.48 5.19
C ASP A 631 -4.97 -34.49 4.59
N GLU A 632 -3.98 -34.97 3.82
CA GLU A 632 -3.05 -34.11 3.09
C GLU A 632 -3.76 -33.23 2.06
N ALA A 633 -4.62 -33.80 1.19
CA ALA A 633 -5.28 -33.02 0.15
C ALA A 633 -6.17 -31.92 0.76
N ARG A 634 -6.89 -32.25 1.84
CA ARG A 634 -7.72 -31.29 2.59
C ARG A 634 -6.88 -30.26 3.34
N ALA A 635 -5.77 -30.66 3.97
CA ALA A 635 -4.83 -29.75 4.63
C ALA A 635 -4.22 -28.74 3.64
N ARG A 636 -3.76 -29.22 2.48
CA ARG A 636 -3.23 -28.39 1.39
C ARG A 636 -4.28 -27.42 0.86
N ALA A 637 -5.53 -27.85 0.73
CA ALA A 637 -6.63 -26.97 0.35
C ALA A 637 -6.90 -25.88 1.41
N TYR A 638 -6.90 -26.25 2.69
CA TYR A 638 -7.03 -25.29 3.79
C TYR A 638 -5.90 -24.24 3.77
N LEU A 639 -4.64 -24.66 3.65
CA LEU A 639 -3.47 -23.77 3.62
C LEU A 639 -3.48 -22.86 2.39
N ALA A 640 -3.86 -23.38 1.22
CA ALA A 640 -3.97 -22.58 0.01
C ALA A 640 -4.98 -21.43 0.17
N VAL A 641 -6.11 -21.69 0.83
CA VAL A 641 -7.20 -20.71 0.96
C VAL A 641 -7.01 -19.77 2.15
N ASN A 642 -6.40 -20.23 3.24
CA ASN A 642 -6.31 -19.47 4.49
C ASN A 642 -4.93 -18.84 4.72
N CYS A 643 -3.89 -19.31 4.04
CA CYS A 643 -2.52 -18.90 4.33
C CYS A 643 -1.76 -18.40 3.09
N ALA A 644 -2.00 -18.97 1.91
CA ALA A 644 -1.16 -18.70 0.74
C ALA A 644 -1.19 -17.25 0.26
N GLN A 645 -2.28 -16.52 0.45
CA GLN A 645 -2.36 -15.09 0.11
C GLN A 645 -1.32 -14.22 0.83
N CYS A 646 -0.82 -14.71 1.97
CA CYS A 646 0.29 -14.10 2.70
C CYS A 646 1.61 -14.83 2.44
N HIS A 647 1.56 -16.16 2.33
CA HIS A 647 2.71 -17.06 2.19
C HIS A 647 2.84 -17.57 0.76
N LEU A 648 3.32 -16.69 -0.12
CA LEU A 648 3.65 -16.95 -1.52
C LEU A 648 4.83 -16.06 -1.92
N PRO A 649 5.52 -16.34 -3.06
CA PRO A 649 6.57 -15.46 -3.57
C PRO A 649 6.03 -14.04 -3.82
N GLY A 650 6.71 -13.02 -3.24
CA GLY A 650 6.25 -11.63 -3.30
C GLY A 650 5.09 -11.29 -2.35
N GLY A 651 4.65 -12.25 -1.53
CA GLY A 651 3.64 -12.07 -0.50
C GLY A 651 4.13 -11.27 0.71
N PRO A 652 3.20 -10.77 1.53
CA PRO A 652 3.51 -9.90 2.67
C PRO A 652 4.11 -10.63 3.89
N ALA A 653 4.04 -11.95 3.97
CA ALA A 653 4.56 -12.68 5.13
C ALA A 653 6.07 -13.00 5.01
N PRO A 654 6.85 -12.85 6.09
CA PRO A 654 8.26 -13.24 6.11
C PRO A 654 8.44 -14.77 6.08
N GLY A 655 9.69 -15.21 5.95
CA GLY A 655 10.07 -16.62 6.05
C GLY A 655 10.05 -17.40 4.73
N GLY A 656 9.63 -16.80 3.61
CA GLY A 656 9.77 -17.40 2.28
C GLY A 656 9.02 -18.72 2.13
N LEU A 657 7.84 -18.84 2.74
CA LEU A 657 6.92 -19.95 2.54
C LEU A 657 6.14 -19.76 1.24
N ASP A 658 5.85 -20.86 0.55
CA ASP A 658 4.95 -20.87 -0.60
C ASP A 658 3.89 -21.95 -0.40
N LEU A 659 2.70 -21.53 0.03
CA LEU A 659 1.59 -22.40 0.41
C LEU A 659 0.52 -22.53 -0.69
N ARG A 660 0.81 -22.06 -1.90
CA ARG A 660 -0.11 -22.18 -3.04
C ARG A 660 -0.45 -23.65 -3.31
N ALA A 661 -1.65 -23.90 -3.83
CA ALA A 661 -2.14 -25.25 -4.12
C ALA A 661 -1.25 -26.02 -5.12
N THR A 662 -0.59 -25.30 -6.02
CA THR A 662 0.25 -25.83 -7.10
C THR A 662 1.70 -26.09 -6.69
N THR A 663 2.13 -25.58 -5.53
CA THR A 663 3.51 -25.72 -5.07
C THR A 663 3.72 -27.10 -4.45
N ALA A 664 4.60 -27.92 -5.03
CA ALA A 664 4.93 -29.24 -4.49
C ALA A 664 5.41 -29.15 -3.03
N ASN A 665 5.10 -30.15 -2.18
CA ASN A 665 5.45 -30.14 -0.75
C ASN A 665 6.93 -29.78 -0.48
N GLY A 666 7.87 -30.38 -1.20
CA GLY A 666 9.30 -30.10 -1.05
C GLY A 666 9.73 -28.68 -1.44
N ALA A 667 8.91 -27.96 -2.21
CA ALA A 667 9.18 -26.58 -2.65
C ALA A 667 8.48 -25.51 -1.79
N THR A 668 7.67 -25.91 -0.82
CA THR A 668 6.92 -24.97 0.04
C THR A 668 7.77 -24.27 1.10
N ASN A 669 9.00 -24.75 1.33
CA ASN A 669 9.87 -24.33 2.44
C ASN A 669 9.23 -24.54 3.83
N LEU A 670 8.35 -25.56 3.94
CA LEU A 670 7.54 -25.85 5.12
C LEU A 670 8.05 -27.03 5.96
N LEU A 671 8.38 -28.15 5.31
CA LEU A 671 8.62 -29.43 5.99
C LEU A 671 10.06 -29.56 6.51
N ASP A 672 10.20 -29.89 7.79
CA ASP A 672 11.47 -30.03 8.52
C ASP A 672 12.41 -28.81 8.46
N VAL A 673 11.85 -27.63 8.20
CA VAL A 673 12.58 -26.36 8.18
C VAL A 673 12.54 -25.71 9.57
N ALA A 674 13.68 -25.18 10.04
CA ALA A 674 13.72 -24.42 11.28
C ALA A 674 12.85 -23.13 11.18
N PRO A 675 12.09 -22.76 12.22
CA PRO A 675 11.32 -21.52 12.20
C PRO A 675 12.25 -20.30 12.26
N SER A 676 11.99 -19.30 11.41
CA SER A 676 12.71 -18.02 11.42
C SER A 676 12.01 -16.96 12.28
N GLU A 677 10.71 -17.11 12.52
CA GLU A 677 9.87 -16.12 13.22
C GLU A 677 9.59 -16.51 14.69
N GLY A 678 10.55 -17.18 15.32
CA GLY A 678 10.43 -17.72 16.68
C GLY A 678 9.84 -19.13 16.75
N ASP A 679 10.23 -19.87 17.79
CA ASP A 679 9.88 -21.27 18.04
C ASP A 679 8.65 -21.46 18.93
N LEU A 680 8.09 -20.37 19.45
CA LEU A 680 6.95 -20.34 20.36
C LEU A 680 7.17 -21.10 21.68
N GLY A 681 8.43 -21.36 22.05
CA GLY A 681 8.81 -22.16 23.21
C GLY A 681 8.76 -23.68 22.97
N LEU A 682 8.61 -24.13 21.72
CA LEU A 682 8.56 -25.55 21.37
C LEU A 682 9.98 -26.15 21.30
N THR A 683 10.19 -27.29 21.97
CA THR A 683 11.46 -28.02 21.92
C THR A 683 11.71 -28.61 20.53
N ASN A 684 12.89 -28.34 19.94
CA ASN A 684 13.28 -28.80 18.60
C ASN A 684 12.23 -28.44 17.52
N ALA A 685 11.73 -27.22 17.59
CA ALA A 685 10.68 -26.71 16.73
C ALA A 685 11.06 -26.75 15.24
N ARG A 686 10.09 -27.13 14.41
CA ARG A 686 10.11 -26.95 12.95
C ARG A 686 8.88 -26.16 12.53
N ARG A 687 8.92 -25.56 11.35
CA ARG A 687 7.73 -24.94 10.74
C ARG A 687 6.60 -25.95 10.64
N VAL A 688 6.91 -27.12 10.08
CA VAL A 688 6.21 -28.40 10.27
C VAL A 688 7.25 -29.48 10.53
N ALA A 689 7.14 -30.19 11.64
CA ALA A 689 7.94 -31.37 11.96
C ALA A 689 7.16 -32.62 11.52
N PRO A 690 7.61 -33.34 10.47
CA PRO A 690 6.96 -34.59 10.07
C PRO A 690 6.81 -35.56 11.25
N GLY A 691 5.63 -36.15 11.41
CA GLY A 691 5.28 -37.08 12.48
C GLY A 691 5.09 -36.45 13.86
N SER A 692 5.12 -35.12 14.01
CA SER A 692 4.92 -34.47 15.32
C SER A 692 4.34 -33.05 15.21
N LYS A 693 3.02 -32.93 15.38
CA LYS A 693 2.36 -31.61 15.47
C LYS A 693 2.80 -30.81 16.69
N GLU A 694 3.17 -31.45 17.81
CA GLU A 694 3.63 -30.78 19.03
C GLU A 694 4.98 -30.06 18.83
N ARG A 695 5.76 -30.43 17.81
CA ARG A 695 6.99 -29.74 17.41
C ARG A 695 6.78 -28.76 16.25
N SER A 696 5.54 -28.59 15.78
CA SER A 696 5.21 -27.85 14.56
C SER A 696 4.64 -26.47 14.85
N VAL A 697 5.41 -25.43 14.53
CA VAL A 697 5.03 -24.02 14.71
C VAL A 697 3.75 -23.67 13.95
N LEU A 698 3.55 -24.22 12.74
CA LEU A 698 2.32 -23.96 11.96
C LEU A 698 1.07 -24.37 12.73
N TRP A 699 1.07 -25.58 13.31
CA TRP A 699 -0.07 -26.10 14.05
C TRP A 699 -0.31 -25.34 15.35
N GLU A 700 0.76 -25.01 16.07
CA GLU A 700 0.68 -24.21 17.30
C GLU A 700 0.10 -22.81 17.03
N ARG A 701 0.54 -22.13 15.96
CA ARG A 701 -0.02 -20.81 15.58
C ARG A 701 -1.50 -20.87 15.21
N LEU A 702 -1.97 -21.98 14.62
CA LEU A 702 -3.39 -22.17 14.34
C LEU A 702 -4.21 -22.29 15.63
N ARG A 703 -3.64 -22.75 16.74
CA ARG A 703 -4.36 -22.93 18.01
C ARG A 703 -4.41 -21.70 18.90
N ARG A 704 -3.44 -20.79 18.74
CA ARG A 704 -3.32 -19.59 19.57
C ARG A 704 -4.40 -18.56 19.32
N SER A 705 -4.65 -17.74 20.34
CA SER A 705 -5.51 -16.56 20.30
C SER A 705 -4.77 -15.26 20.59
N ASP A 706 -3.50 -15.33 20.99
CA ASP A 706 -2.62 -14.19 21.26
C ASP A 706 -2.05 -13.55 19.96
N ALA A 707 -1.12 -12.60 20.11
CA ALA A 707 -0.50 -11.89 18.99
C ALA A 707 0.31 -12.78 18.02
N THR A 708 0.63 -14.02 18.41
CA THR A 708 1.37 -14.98 17.58
C THR A 708 0.49 -15.92 16.78
N ARG A 709 -0.85 -15.80 16.90
CA ARG A 709 -1.84 -16.59 16.16
C ARG A 709 -1.75 -16.41 14.65
N MET A 710 -2.19 -17.44 13.92
CA MET A 710 -2.37 -17.39 12.47
C MET A 710 -3.79 -17.82 12.06
N PRO A 711 -4.45 -17.11 11.14
CA PRO A 711 -4.07 -15.81 10.59
C PRO A 711 -4.09 -14.68 11.64
N PRO A 712 -3.28 -13.61 11.49
CA PRO A 712 -3.20 -12.52 12.48
C PRO A 712 -4.39 -11.57 12.41
N ILE A 713 -5.12 -11.57 11.29
CA ILE A 713 -6.30 -10.73 11.01
C ILE A 713 -7.46 -11.59 10.51
N GLY A 714 -8.69 -11.10 10.70
CA GLY A 714 -9.91 -11.79 10.23
C GLY A 714 -10.32 -13.02 11.04
N ARG A 715 -9.74 -13.17 12.25
CA ARG A 715 -10.04 -14.24 13.18
C ARG A 715 -9.93 -13.78 14.63
N ALA A 716 -10.96 -14.06 15.42
CA ALA A 716 -11.03 -13.97 16.86
C ALA A 716 -11.13 -15.35 17.55
N VAL A 717 -11.70 -16.36 16.88
CA VAL A 717 -11.96 -17.70 17.44
C VAL A 717 -11.21 -18.77 16.65
N THR A 718 -10.81 -19.84 17.32
CA THR A 718 -10.10 -20.96 16.71
C THR A 718 -10.96 -21.80 15.79
N ASP A 719 -10.44 -22.08 14.59
CA ASP A 719 -10.96 -23.11 13.69
C ASP A 719 -10.51 -24.48 14.22
N SER A 720 -11.26 -25.05 15.16
CA SER A 720 -10.92 -26.34 15.76
C SER A 720 -10.87 -27.47 14.73
N GLY A 721 -11.77 -27.45 13.75
CA GLY A 721 -11.80 -28.45 12.68
C GLY A 721 -10.53 -28.41 11.82
N ALA A 722 -10.06 -27.22 11.45
CA ALA A 722 -8.80 -27.07 10.73
C ALA A 722 -7.59 -27.42 11.60
N VAL A 723 -7.57 -27.02 12.87
CA VAL A 723 -6.51 -27.42 13.82
C VAL A 723 -6.38 -28.94 13.88
N ASP A 724 -7.50 -29.66 14.00
CA ASP A 724 -7.50 -31.11 14.08
C ASP A 724 -7.06 -31.75 12.75
N LEU A 725 -7.55 -31.24 11.62
CA LEU A 725 -7.16 -31.70 10.29
C LEU A 725 -5.65 -31.52 10.05
N ILE A 726 -5.13 -30.32 10.31
CA ILE A 726 -3.71 -30.02 10.13
C ILE A 726 -2.87 -30.86 11.09
N GLY A 727 -3.33 -31.07 12.33
CA GLY A 727 -2.65 -31.94 13.29
C GLY A 727 -2.55 -33.38 12.80
N ARG A 728 -3.65 -33.97 12.33
CA ARG A 728 -3.65 -35.34 11.77
C ARG A 728 -2.78 -35.46 10.52
N TRP A 729 -2.82 -34.45 9.64
CA TRP A 729 -1.95 -34.42 8.48
C TRP A 729 -0.48 -34.43 8.89
N ILE A 730 -0.07 -33.57 9.82
CA ILE A 730 1.33 -33.49 10.27
C ILE A 730 1.78 -34.79 10.95
N ASP A 731 0.95 -35.38 11.82
CA ASP A 731 1.28 -36.63 12.50
C ASP A 731 1.35 -37.82 11.53
N GLY A 732 0.71 -37.71 10.35
CA GLY A 732 0.74 -38.71 9.28
C GLY A 732 1.83 -38.52 8.22
N LEU A 733 2.60 -37.42 8.27
CA LEU A 733 3.81 -37.20 7.46
C LEU A 733 4.98 -38.02 7.99
#